data_AF-A0A398BHF2-F1
#
_entry.id   AF-A0A398BHF2-F1
#
_cell.length_a   1.000
_cell.length_b   1.000
_cell.length_c   1.000
_cell.angle_alpha   90.00
_cell.angle_beta   90.00
_cell.angle_gamma   90.00
#
_symmetry.space_group_name_H-M   'P 1'
#
loop_
_entity.id
_entity.type
_entity.pdbx_description
1 polymer ?
#
loop_
_entity_poly.entity_id
_entity_poly.type
_entity_poly.pdbx_seq_one_letter_code
_entity_poly.pdbx_strand_id
1 'polypeptide(L)'
;MIRALHRWPGLLALVLVTVLALSGAALSVFPMAERLAASQAVAGQSVADLAVRVAATHPGLEEIRRAPSGTITAWWFDGGTPGSAVIDPATGADVGSADPNPLERWLTNLHRSLFLDDAGRLVMAAGAAAMLVLALSGAALVARRTGGWRHWFARLRGPLTGRLHVELARVAVLGLSLSAATALWMTASTFDLLPDGAQRLADPAAVSGQMAFPLERMAALRDVPVHTFRKLSFPYAGDAQDVFTLSTDAGTGLIDQGTGELLSWSDLTPWQQLSETIYMLHTGQGAAVLGLILGLIALSVPVMGATGALIWAAGRRGRPRLRDNAPAGRAQNVILVGSEGGSTWGFAATLAHALKDGGQTVHVAPMSGFDPAHHPLAERVLILTATYGEGDAPASAKGFLDRLDRLPKAPTAALAVLGFGDRSFPAFCAFAAEVEQAARAKGWATLLPMDTVDRQSPQDFARWGRALGEALGMPLALDHQPARPDAHSLRLISRRDYGAEVQAPTAILRFALPKVSLWARLTGQGFARFQAGDLLGILPEGSALPRFYSLASGSDDGFVEIVVKKHTGGLCSGQMLALEPGEAVQAFLRRNPGFHAGQGRAPLILIGAGTGIGPLAGIIRANARRRPVHLVFGMRHPDSDFLYGDDLAAWQAEGRLTRLSTAISRGARPHYVQDALRAEAPLVAQAIRQGARIMVCGGRDMAQGVARALEDILAPMGLTSAMLKSGGRYIEDVY
;
A
#
# COMPACT_ATOMS: atom_id res chain seq x y z
N MET A 1 -8.35 -11.90 12.77
CA MET A 1 -8.10 -13.13 12.01
C MET A 1 -7.25 -12.81 10.78
N ILE A 2 -7.75 -12.12 9.74
CA ILE A 2 -6.98 -11.83 8.50
C ILE A 2 -5.60 -11.18 8.75
N ARG A 3 -5.47 -10.19 9.63
CA ARG A 3 -4.15 -9.58 9.93
C ARG A 3 -3.18 -10.51 10.63
N ALA A 4 -3.66 -11.39 11.51
CA ALA A 4 -2.80 -12.37 12.16
C ALA A 4 -2.33 -13.42 11.14
N LEU A 5 -3.23 -13.82 10.24
CA LEU A 5 -2.95 -14.69 9.10
C LEU A 5 -1.99 -14.06 8.09
N HIS A 6 -1.91 -12.74 7.99
CA HIS A 6 -0.91 -12.07 7.15
C HIS A 6 0.41 -11.86 7.89
N ARG A 7 0.36 -11.35 9.12
CA ARG A 7 1.55 -10.95 9.89
C ARG A 7 2.45 -12.12 10.25
N TRP A 8 1.88 -13.19 10.80
CA TRP A 8 2.68 -14.27 11.37
C TRP A 8 3.35 -15.12 10.30
N PRO A 9 2.64 -15.61 9.27
CA PRO A 9 3.29 -16.27 8.13
C PRO A 9 4.31 -15.35 7.46
N GLY A 10 4.01 -14.06 7.32
CA GLY A 10 4.89 -13.11 6.66
C GLY A 10 6.21 -12.89 7.39
N LEU A 11 6.21 -12.91 8.73
CA LEU A 11 7.42 -12.77 9.53
C LEU A 11 8.18 -14.09 9.69
N LEU A 12 7.45 -15.19 9.91
CA LEU A 12 8.04 -16.51 10.16
C LEU A 12 8.62 -17.12 8.88
N ALA A 13 7.91 -16.97 7.75
CA ALA A 13 8.33 -17.51 6.46
C ALA A 13 9.13 -16.51 5.62
N LEU A 14 9.46 -15.31 6.15
CA LEU A 14 10.07 -14.22 5.38
C LEU A 14 11.30 -14.68 4.59
N VAL A 15 12.25 -15.34 5.25
CA VAL A 15 13.50 -15.79 4.64
C VAL A 15 13.20 -16.80 3.53
N LEU A 16 12.40 -17.82 3.83
CA LEU A 16 12.03 -18.88 2.89
C LEU A 16 11.29 -18.33 1.66
N VAL A 17 10.28 -17.50 1.87
CA VAL A 17 9.48 -16.88 0.81
C VAL A 17 10.32 -15.91 -0.03
N THR A 18 11.32 -15.25 0.55
CA THR A 18 12.29 -14.43 -0.19
C THR A 18 13.19 -15.30 -1.07
N VAL A 19 13.70 -16.43 -0.54
CA VAL A 19 14.51 -17.38 -1.32
C VAL A 19 13.70 -17.97 -2.47
N LEU A 20 12.46 -18.40 -2.23
CA LEU A 20 11.53 -18.88 -3.26
C LEU A 20 11.31 -17.84 -4.36
N ALA A 21 11.05 -16.59 -3.99
CA ALA A 21 10.79 -15.52 -4.94
C ALA A 21 12.03 -15.15 -5.78
N LEU A 22 13.21 -15.05 -5.15
CA LEU A 22 14.45 -14.73 -5.85
C LEU A 22 14.90 -15.86 -6.78
N SER A 23 14.82 -17.11 -6.33
CA SER A 23 15.14 -18.27 -7.16
C SER A 23 14.17 -18.45 -8.32
N GLY A 24 12.86 -18.26 -8.09
CA GLY A 24 11.85 -18.29 -9.16
C GLY A 24 12.03 -17.16 -10.18
N ALA A 25 12.34 -15.94 -9.72
CA ALA A 25 12.64 -14.83 -10.60
C ALA A 25 13.88 -15.10 -11.46
N ALA A 26 14.95 -15.67 -10.89
CA ALA A 26 16.13 -16.09 -11.65
C ALA A 26 15.80 -17.17 -12.68
N LEU A 27 15.02 -18.19 -12.29
CA LEU A 27 14.61 -19.28 -13.19
C LEU A 27 13.74 -18.80 -14.36
N SER A 28 12.93 -17.76 -14.18
CA SER A 28 12.07 -17.22 -15.24
C SER A 28 12.82 -16.68 -16.46
N VAL A 29 14.13 -16.43 -16.35
CA VAL A 29 14.96 -15.90 -17.44
C VAL A 29 15.31 -17.00 -18.45
N PHE A 30 15.47 -18.25 -18.01
CA PHE A 30 15.95 -19.35 -18.87
C PHE A 30 14.99 -19.68 -20.01
N PRO A 31 13.66 -19.87 -19.80
CA PRO A 31 12.73 -20.14 -20.91
C PRO A 31 12.72 -19.03 -21.97
N MET A 32 12.94 -17.78 -21.55
CA MET A 32 13.03 -16.64 -22.46
C MET A 32 14.35 -16.63 -23.23
N ALA A 33 15.46 -16.88 -22.56
CA ALA A 33 16.77 -16.99 -23.21
C ALA A 33 16.80 -18.14 -24.22
N GLU A 34 16.23 -19.30 -23.85
CA GLU A 34 16.12 -20.47 -24.73
C GLU A 34 15.26 -20.17 -25.96
N ARG A 35 14.08 -19.55 -25.77
CA ARG A 35 13.21 -19.14 -26.89
C ARG A 35 13.91 -18.17 -27.87
N LEU A 36 14.77 -17.29 -27.37
CA LEU A 36 15.52 -16.35 -28.21
C LEU A 36 16.68 -17.02 -28.95
N ALA A 37 17.22 -18.11 -28.39
CA ALA A 37 18.31 -18.88 -28.99
C ALA A 37 17.82 -20.00 -29.92
N ALA A 38 16.57 -20.46 -29.79
CA ALA A 38 16.02 -21.59 -30.53
C ALA A 38 15.93 -21.31 -32.05
N SER A 39 16.55 -22.17 -32.85
CA SER A 39 16.38 -22.22 -34.31
C SER A 39 14.95 -22.62 -34.65
N GLN A 40 14.29 -21.85 -35.53
CA GLN A 40 12.91 -22.12 -35.92
C GLN A 40 12.84 -23.16 -37.04
N ALA A 41 11.92 -24.12 -36.89
CA ALA A 41 11.61 -25.07 -37.95
C ALA A 41 11.07 -24.35 -39.20
N VAL A 42 11.35 -24.94 -40.37
CA VAL A 42 10.84 -24.41 -41.64
C VAL A 42 9.31 -24.50 -41.64
N ALA A 43 8.63 -23.47 -42.13
CA ALA A 43 7.18 -23.46 -42.19
C ALA A 43 6.65 -24.66 -43.00
N GLY A 44 5.77 -25.45 -42.39
CA GLY A 44 5.20 -26.66 -43.01
C GLY A 44 6.10 -27.90 -42.97
N GLN A 45 7.26 -27.86 -42.29
CA GLN A 45 8.11 -29.03 -42.12
C GLN A 45 7.40 -30.13 -41.33
N SER A 46 7.44 -31.36 -41.85
CA SER A 46 6.89 -32.54 -41.18
C SER A 46 7.90 -33.20 -40.24
N VAL A 47 7.41 -34.02 -39.30
CA VAL A 47 8.28 -34.83 -38.44
C VAL A 47 9.12 -35.80 -39.27
N ALA A 48 8.58 -36.33 -40.37
CA ALA A 48 9.34 -37.15 -41.31
C ALA A 48 10.55 -36.41 -41.90
N ASP A 49 10.37 -35.16 -42.38
CA ASP A 49 11.44 -34.36 -42.95
C ASP A 49 12.54 -34.07 -41.92
N LEU A 50 12.15 -33.78 -40.69
CA LEU A 50 13.07 -33.58 -39.58
C LEU A 50 13.86 -34.86 -39.28
N ALA A 51 13.16 -35.97 -39.08
CA ALA A 51 13.75 -37.26 -38.74
C ALA A 51 14.77 -37.73 -39.78
N VAL A 52 14.46 -37.57 -41.08
CA VAL A 52 15.39 -37.88 -42.18
C VAL A 52 16.67 -37.04 -42.11
N ARG A 53 16.55 -35.73 -41.87
CA ARG A 53 17.73 -34.82 -41.79
C ARG A 53 18.62 -35.13 -40.60
N VAL A 54 18.02 -35.40 -39.44
CA VAL A 54 18.79 -35.78 -38.25
C VAL A 54 19.43 -37.16 -38.42
N ALA A 55 18.69 -38.16 -38.91
CA ALA A 55 19.21 -39.50 -39.13
C ALA A 55 20.32 -39.54 -40.19
N ALA A 56 20.29 -38.66 -41.19
CA ALA A 56 21.36 -38.53 -42.18
C ALA A 56 22.68 -38.02 -41.58
N THR A 57 22.60 -37.18 -40.54
CA THR A 57 23.77 -36.65 -39.83
C THR A 57 24.24 -37.62 -38.75
N HIS A 58 23.30 -38.30 -38.09
CA HIS A 58 23.52 -39.19 -36.95
C HIS A 58 22.84 -40.57 -37.18
N PRO A 59 23.52 -41.54 -37.82
CA PRO A 59 22.91 -42.82 -38.20
C PRO A 59 22.43 -43.72 -37.04
N GLY A 60 22.95 -43.51 -35.82
CA GLY A 60 22.55 -44.25 -34.62
C GLY A 60 21.48 -43.53 -33.77
N LEU A 61 20.63 -42.74 -34.41
CA LEU A 61 19.60 -41.92 -33.77
C LEU A 61 18.59 -42.78 -32.98
N GLU A 62 18.44 -42.47 -31.70
CA GLU A 62 17.48 -43.14 -30.81
C GLU A 62 16.26 -42.28 -30.52
N GLU A 63 16.45 -40.97 -30.44
CA GLU A 63 15.39 -40.08 -29.99
C GLU A 63 15.56 -38.66 -30.53
N ILE A 64 14.44 -38.05 -30.91
CA ILE A 64 14.33 -36.61 -31.15
C ILE A 64 13.28 -36.07 -30.18
N ARG A 65 13.58 -34.96 -29.49
CA ARG A 65 12.60 -34.22 -28.70
C ARG A 65 12.54 -32.76 -29.13
N ARG A 66 11.36 -32.19 -29.02
CA ARG A 66 11.12 -30.76 -29.18
C ARG A 66 10.68 -30.17 -27.85
N ALA A 67 11.44 -29.21 -27.35
CA ALA A 67 11.08 -28.44 -26.17
C ALA A 67 9.97 -27.43 -26.48
N PRO A 68 9.19 -26.97 -25.48
CA PRO A 68 8.15 -25.94 -25.68
C PRO A 68 8.69 -24.60 -26.24
N SER A 69 9.98 -24.32 -26.07
CA SER A 69 10.72 -23.20 -26.67
C SER A 69 10.83 -23.29 -28.20
N GLY A 70 10.68 -24.49 -28.76
CA GLY A 70 10.93 -24.82 -30.15
C GLY A 70 12.28 -25.49 -30.40
N THR A 71 13.18 -25.51 -29.40
CA THR A 71 14.48 -26.18 -29.47
C THR A 71 14.29 -27.67 -29.78
N ILE A 72 15.09 -28.19 -30.69
CA ILE A 72 15.10 -29.62 -31.05
C ILE A 72 16.39 -30.22 -30.54
N THR A 73 16.28 -31.33 -29.83
CA THR A 73 17.42 -32.09 -29.29
C THR A 73 17.35 -33.51 -29.82
N ALA A 74 18.48 -34.04 -30.25
CA ALA A 74 18.60 -35.43 -30.68
C ALA A 74 19.60 -36.19 -29.80
N TRP A 75 19.33 -37.48 -29.59
CA TRP A 75 20.19 -38.43 -28.89
C TRP A 75 20.46 -39.63 -29.79
N TRP A 76 21.72 -40.05 -29.85
CA TRP A 76 22.16 -41.14 -30.69
C TRP A 76 23.28 -41.94 -30.02
N PHE A 77 23.60 -43.10 -30.57
CA PHE A 77 24.82 -43.83 -30.26
C PHE A 77 25.74 -43.90 -31.48
N ASP A 78 27.00 -43.58 -31.27
CA ASP A 78 28.05 -43.80 -32.26
C ASP A 78 29.04 -44.86 -31.72
N GLY A 79 29.02 -46.06 -32.32
CA GLY A 79 29.88 -47.17 -31.90
C GLY A 79 29.76 -47.55 -30.41
N GLY A 80 28.58 -47.35 -29.80
CA GLY A 80 28.34 -47.59 -28.37
C GLY A 80 28.64 -46.40 -27.44
N THR A 81 29.05 -45.24 -27.99
CA THR A 81 29.20 -43.99 -27.24
C THR A 81 27.93 -43.14 -27.37
N PRO A 82 27.28 -42.74 -26.26
CA PRO A 82 26.11 -41.87 -26.32
C PRO A 82 26.51 -40.45 -26.74
N GLY A 83 25.79 -39.91 -27.72
CA GLY A 83 25.91 -38.54 -28.22
C GLY A 83 24.58 -37.79 -28.06
N SER A 84 24.66 -36.47 -27.87
CA SER A 84 23.48 -35.61 -27.86
C SER A 84 23.81 -34.17 -28.25
N ALA A 85 22.93 -33.54 -29.01
CA ALA A 85 23.11 -32.17 -29.48
C ALA A 85 21.77 -31.46 -29.70
N VAL A 86 21.80 -30.13 -29.59
CA VAL A 86 20.72 -29.28 -30.11
C VAL A 86 20.89 -29.19 -31.62
N ILE A 87 19.80 -29.46 -32.34
CA ILE A 87 19.78 -29.61 -33.79
C ILE A 87 19.09 -28.42 -34.44
N ASP A 88 19.66 -27.92 -35.53
CA ASP A 88 18.95 -27.01 -36.43
C ASP A 88 17.93 -27.79 -37.28
N PRO A 89 16.62 -27.57 -37.12
CA PRO A 89 15.59 -28.27 -37.90
C PRO A 89 15.75 -28.10 -39.41
N ALA A 90 16.29 -26.97 -39.87
CA ALA A 90 16.43 -26.69 -41.28
C ALA A 90 17.58 -27.46 -41.94
N THR A 91 18.61 -27.86 -41.19
CA THR A 91 19.80 -28.50 -41.77
C THR A 91 20.07 -29.90 -41.23
N GLY A 92 19.59 -30.22 -40.03
CA GLY A 92 19.95 -31.44 -39.29
C GLY A 92 21.30 -31.33 -38.57
N ALA A 93 21.98 -30.18 -38.64
CA ALA A 93 23.31 -29.98 -38.08
C ALA A 93 23.28 -29.62 -36.59
N ASP A 94 24.38 -29.92 -35.91
CA ASP A 94 24.59 -29.61 -34.49
C ASP A 94 24.86 -28.12 -34.31
N VAL A 95 24.02 -27.45 -33.50
CA VAL A 95 24.13 -26.01 -33.21
C VAL A 95 24.47 -25.71 -31.75
N GLY A 96 24.44 -26.71 -30.86
CA GLY A 96 24.78 -26.53 -29.46
C GLY A 96 24.77 -27.83 -28.65
N SER A 97 25.23 -27.74 -27.40
CA SER A 97 25.17 -28.86 -26.46
C SER A 97 23.75 -29.12 -26.00
N ALA A 98 23.37 -30.40 -25.92
CA ALA A 98 22.13 -30.85 -25.30
C ALA A 98 22.17 -30.86 -23.76
N ASP A 99 23.35 -30.62 -23.15
CA ASP A 99 23.50 -30.64 -21.71
C ASP A 99 22.75 -29.48 -21.04
N PRO A 100 21.95 -29.75 -19.99
CA PRO A 100 21.29 -28.70 -19.24
C PRO A 100 22.29 -27.73 -18.63
N ASN A 101 21.98 -26.43 -18.69
CA ASN A 101 22.82 -25.38 -18.15
C ASN A 101 23.14 -25.63 -16.65
N PRO A 102 24.42 -25.69 -16.23
CA PRO A 102 24.78 -25.98 -14.84
C PRO A 102 24.18 -25.00 -13.82
N LEU A 103 24.08 -23.72 -14.19
CA LEU A 103 23.46 -22.70 -13.34
C LEU A 103 21.95 -22.91 -13.22
N GLU A 104 21.27 -23.24 -14.32
CA GLU A 104 19.84 -23.53 -14.32
C GLU A 104 19.53 -24.76 -13.46
N ARG A 105 20.34 -25.82 -13.58
CA ARG A 105 20.21 -27.04 -12.75
C ARG A 105 20.42 -26.72 -11.27
N TRP A 106 21.45 -25.93 -10.95
CA TRP A 106 21.72 -25.50 -9.57
C TRP A 106 20.55 -24.68 -9.00
N LEU A 107 20.03 -23.70 -9.77
CA LEU A 107 18.89 -22.88 -9.37
C LEU A 107 17.61 -23.69 -9.23
N THR A 108 17.40 -24.68 -10.10
CA THR A 108 16.24 -25.59 -10.04
C THR A 108 16.28 -26.42 -8.76
N ASN A 109 17.44 -26.97 -8.39
CA ASN A 109 17.60 -27.72 -7.15
C ASN A 109 17.41 -26.82 -5.92
N LEU A 110 17.93 -25.59 -5.95
CA LEU A 110 17.67 -24.61 -4.90
C LEU A 110 16.16 -24.32 -4.78
N HIS A 111 15.47 -24.02 -5.89
CA HIS A 111 14.05 -23.63 -5.91
C HIS A 111 13.10 -24.78 -5.57
N ARG A 112 13.42 -26.00 -6.01
CA ARG A 112 12.55 -27.17 -5.86
C ARG A 112 12.72 -27.86 -4.51
N SER A 113 13.94 -27.94 -4.00
CA SER A 113 14.25 -28.75 -2.82
C SER A 113 15.29 -28.17 -1.87
N LEU A 114 15.82 -26.96 -2.07
CA LEU A 114 16.89 -26.41 -1.21
C LEU A 114 18.11 -27.36 -1.07
N PHE A 115 18.34 -28.24 -2.05
CA PHE A 115 19.34 -29.32 -1.98
C PHE A 115 19.11 -30.36 -0.86
N LEU A 116 17.87 -30.52 -0.39
CA LEU A 116 17.46 -31.43 0.69
C LEU A 116 16.44 -32.49 0.22
N ASP A 117 16.42 -32.78 -1.08
CA ASP A 117 15.51 -33.76 -1.71
C ASP A 117 14.06 -33.61 -1.23
N ASP A 118 13.42 -34.68 -0.79
CA ASP A 118 11.99 -34.68 -0.46
C ASP A 118 11.67 -33.85 0.78
N ALA A 119 12.55 -33.84 1.79
CA ALA A 119 12.41 -32.94 2.94
C ALA A 119 12.41 -31.47 2.48
N GLY A 120 13.30 -31.16 1.54
CA GLY A 120 13.37 -29.87 0.86
C GLY A 120 12.11 -29.47 0.12
N ARG A 121 11.53 -30.40 -0.65
CA ARG A 121 10.27 -30.17 -1.38
C ARG A 121 9.12 -29.83 -0.45
N LEU A 122 9.04 -30.52 0.70
CA LEU A 122 8.02 -30.23 1.72
C LEU A 122 8.23 -28.83 2.33
N VAL A 123 9.47 -28.42 2.59
CA VAL A 123 9.77 -27.05 3.05
C VAL A 123 9.37 -26.02 2.00
N MET A 124 9.70 -26.25 0.72
CA MET A 124 9.30 -25.34 -0.37
C MET A 124 7.78 -25.28 -0.56
N ALA A 125 7.07 -26.40 -0.42
CA ALA A 125 5.61 -26.41 -0.42
C ALA A 125 5.02 -25.63 0.76
N ALA A 126 5.59 -25.74 1.96
CA ALA A 126 5.17 -24.91 3.10
C ALA A 126 5.39 -23.41 2.82
N GLY A 127 6.50 -23.06 2.16
CA GLY A 127 6.76 -21.69 1.70
C GLY A 127 5.75 -21.20 0.65
N ALA A 128 5.40 -22.04 -0.33
CA ALA A 128 4.36 -21.73 -1.32
C ALA A 128 2.97 -21.58 -0.67
N ALA A 129 2.60 -22.44 0.26
CA ALA A 129 1.36 -22.30 1.04
C ALA A 129 1.33 -21.00 1.84
N ALA A 130 2.45 -20.64 2.49
CA ALA A 130 2.58 -19.37 3.19
C ALA A 130 2.43 -18.18 2.23
N MET A 131 3.06 -18.22 1.04
CA MET A 131 2.90 -17.20 0.01
C MET A 131 1.43 -17.05 -0.43
N LEU A 132 0.72 -18.15 -0.66
CA LEU A 132 -0.69 -18.12 -1.05
C LEU A 132 -1.56 -17.47 0.03
N VAL A 133 -1.37 -17.86 1.29
CA VAL A 133 -2.06 -17.23 2.44
C VAL A 133 -1.73 -15.74 2.53
N LEU A 134 -0.47 -15.36 2.31
CA LEU A 134 -0.05 -13.95 2.32
C LEU A 134 -0.67 -13.14 1.20
N ALA A 135 -0.73 -13.68 -0.01
CA ALA A 135 -1.34 -13.04 -1.16
C ALA A 135 -2.85 -12.82 -0.94
N LEU A 136 -3.58 -13.86 -0.55
CA LEU A 136 -5.03 -13.79 -0.31
C LEU A 136 -5.39 -12.88 0.87
N SER A 137 -4.68 -13.02 2.00
CA SER A 137 -4.88 -12.15 3.16
C SER A 137 -4.47 -10.70 2.88
N GLY A 138 -3.41 -10.50 2.09
CA GLY A 138 -2.96 -9.19 1.62
C GLY A 138 -4.00 -8.49 0.77
N ALA A 139 -4.60 -9.19 -0.20
CA ALA A 139 -5.70 -8.67 -1.01
C ALA A 139 -6.88 -8.19 -0.16
N ALA A 140 -7.32 -9.01 0.80
CA ALA A 140 -8.39 -8.63 1.71
C ALA A 140 -8.04 -7.38 2.55
N LEU A 141 -6.80 -7.24 2.99
CA LEU A 141 -6.33 -6.05 3.72
C LEU A 141 -6.23 -4.81 2.84
N VAL A 142 -5.80 -4.96 1.59
CA VAL A 142 -5.80 -3.88 0.60
C VAL A 142 -7.20 -3.37 0.38
N ALA A 143 -8.16 -4.26 0.08
CA ALA A 143 -9.56 -3.91 -0.14
C ALA A 143 -10.15 -3.14 1.05
N ARG A 144 -9.87 -3.57 2.29
CA ARG A 144 -10.32 -2.84 3.48
C ARG A 144 -9.64 -1.48 3.65
N ARG A 145 -8.38 -1.35 3.25
CA ARG A 145 -7.64 -0.08 3.33
C ARG A 145 -8.10 0.93 2.28
N THR A 146 -8.64 0.48 1.15
CA THR A 146 -9.12 1.34 0.06
C THR A 146 -10.59 1.71 0.14
N GLY A 147 -11.33 1.16 1.10
CA GLY A 147 -12.78 1.33 1.16
C GLY A 147 -13.57 0.38 0.27
N GLY A 148 -12.99 -0.77 -0.07
CA GLY A 148 -13.64 -1.86 -0.79
C GLY A 148 -12.96 -2.23 -2.10
N TRP A 149 -13.43 -3.32 -2.71
CA TRP A 149 -12.90 -3.88 -3.97
C TRP A 149 -13.07 -2.93 -5.16
N ARG A 150 -14.14 -2.13 -5.19
CA ARG A 150 -14.39 -1.13 -6.24
C ARG A 150 -13.36 0.01 -6.24
N HIS A 151 -12.67 0.22 -5.13
CA HIS A 151 -11.67 1.27 -4.93
C HIS A 151 -10.24 0.73 -4.91
N TRP A 152 -10.00 -0.45 -5.50
CA TRP A 152 -8.68 -1.13 -5.48
C TRP A 152 -7.51 -0.22 -5.89
N PHE A 153 -7.70 0.63 -6.90
CA PHE A 153 -6.70 1.57 -7.40
C PHE A 153 -6.84 3.00 -6.83
N ALA A 154 -7.58 3.18 -5.74
CA ALA A 154 -7.68 4.48 -5.08
C ALA A 154 -6.33 4.92 -4.50
N ARG A 155 -6.12 6.24 -4.51
CA ARG A 155 -4.86 6.87 -4.08
C ARG A 155 -4.61 6.63 -2.60
N LEU A 156 -3.51 5.96 -2.29
CA LEU A 156 -3.13 5.68 -0.91
C LEU A 156 -2.54 6.91 -0.20
N ARG A 157 -2.99 7.10 1.04
CA ARG A 157 -2.44 8.09 1.98
C ARG A 157 -1.66 7.39 3.11
N GLY A 158 -0.79 8.16 3.77
CA GLY A 158 0.01 7.70 4.91
C GLY A 158 1.51 7.50 4.61
N PRO A 159 2.26 6.92 5.56
CA PRO A 159 3.72 6.75 5.48
C PRO A 159 4.17 5.98 4.24
N LEU A 160 5.37 6.30 3.73
CA LEU A 160 5.93 5.69 2.52
C LEU A 160 6.00 4.16 2.61
N THR A 161 6.48 3.62 3.73
CA THR A 161 6.61 2.17 3.96
C THR A 161 5.28 1.45 3.80
N GLY A 162 4.23 1.98 4.44
CA GLY A 162 2.87 1.44 4.32
C GLY A 162 2.27 1.61 2.93
N ARG A 163 2.62 2.65 2.18
CA ARG A 163 2.16 2.83 0.79
C ARG A 163 2.84 1.85 -0.15
N LEU A 164 4.17 1.76 -0.10
CA LEU A 164 4.95 0.86 -0.94
C LEU A 164 4.52 -0.59 -0.78
N HIS A 165 4.34 -1.05 0.45
CA HIS A 165 3.87 -2.41 0.74
C HIS A 165 2.53 -2.74 0.05
N VAL A 166 1.59 -1.79 0.06
CA VAL A 166 0.24 -2.01 -0.50
C VAL A 166 0.20 -1.82 -2.01
N GLU A 167 0.93 -0.86 -2.57
CA GLU A 167 1.00 -0.70 -4.03
C GLU A 167 1.63 -1.93 -4.70
N LEU A 168 2.71 -2.46 -4.14
CA LEU A 168 3.31 -3.70 -4.64
C LEU A 168 2.36 -4.89 -4.48
N ALA A 169 1.71 -5.03 -3.32
CA ALA A 169 0.75 -6.10 -3.07
C ALA A 169 -0.40 -6.13 -4.10
N ARG A 170 -0.91 -4.94 -4.47
CA ARG A 170 -2.04 -4.81 -5.41
C ARG A 170 -1.75 -5.40 -6.79
N VAL A 171 -0.53 -5.20 -7.27
CA VAL A 171 -0.09 -5.66 -8.59
C VAL A 171 0.35 -7.12 -8.50
N ALA A 172 1.05 -7.48 -7.42
CA ALA A 172 1.66 -8.79 -7.27
C ALA A 172 0.67 -9.91 -6.92
N VAL A 173 -0.49 -9.59 -6.32
CA VAL A 173 -1.36 -10.62 -5.72
C VAL A 173 -1.78 -11.73 -6.68
N LEU A 174 -2.16 -11.40 -7.91
CA LEU A 174 -2.61 -12.39 -8.89
C LEU A 174 -1.45 -13.31 -9.32
N GLY A 175 -0.30 -12.72 -9.67
CA GLY A 175 0.88 -13.46 -10.08
C GLY A 175 1.41 -14.37 -8.95
N LEU A 176 1.55 -13.83 -7.73
CA LEU A 176 2.01 -14.61 -6.59
C LEU A 176 1.04 -15.72 -6.20
N SER A 177 -0.27 -15.49 -6.29
CA SER A 177 -1.28 -16.54 -6.02
C SER A 177 -1.19 -17.65 -7.05
N LEU A 178 -1.05 -17.31 -8.33
CA LEU A 178 -0.89 -18.27 -9.42
C LEU A 178 0.40 -19.09 -9.26
N SER A 179 1.55 -18.44 -9.05
CA SER A 179 2.82 -19.12 -8.85
C SER A 179 2.81 -20.03 -7.61
N ALA A 180 2.19 -19.59 -6.51
CA ALA A 180 2.07 -20.41 -5.30
C ALA A 180 1.13 -21.61 -5.49
N ALA A 181 -0.02 -21.41 -6.13
CA ALA A 181 -0.97 -22.50 -6.39
C ALA A 181 -0.39 -23.57 -7.31
N THR A 182 0.31 -23.16 -8.37
CA THR A 182 0.99 -24.08 -9.30
C THR A 182 2.15 -24.82 -8.64
N ALA A 183 2.92 -24.18 -7.76
CA ALA A 183 3.97 -24.84 -6.97
C ALA A 183 3.42 -25.94 -6.04
N LEU A 184 2.31 -25.64 -5.36
CA LEU A 184 1.62 -26.59 -4.49
C LEU A 184 1.09 -27.78 -5.27
N TRP A 185 0.51 -27.53 -6.45
CA TRP A 185 0.08 -28.60 -7.36
C TRP A 185 1.23 -29.50 -7.78
N MET A 186 2.35 -28.93 -8.26
CA MET A 186 3.52 -29.70 -8.68
C MET A 186 4.10 -30.54 -7.53
N THR A 187 4.08 -30.02 -6.30
CA THR A 187 4.53 -30.79 -5.14
C THR A 187 3.54 -31.91 -4.81
N ALA A 188 2.24 -31.64 -4.84
CA ALA A 188 1.21 -32.67 -4.63
C ALA A 188 1.31 -33.80 -5.66
N SER A 189 1.59 -33.46 -6.92
CA SER A 189 1.86 -34.44 -7.98
C SER A 189 3.15 -35.22 -7.76
N THR A 190 4.17 -34.63 -7.13
CA THR A 190 5.44 -35.35 -6.86
C THR A 190 5.29 -36.40 -5.75
N PHE A 191 4.33 -36.20 -4.85
CA PHE A 191 4.03 -37.11 -3.73
C PHE A 191 2.81 -38.00 -4.01
N ASP A 192 2.43 -38.15 -5.29
CA ASP A 192 1.30 -38.99 -5.75
C ASP A 192 -0.03 -38.70 -5.02
N LEU A 193 -0.22 -37.45 -4.57
CA LEU A 193 -1.47 -36.99 -3.93
C LEU A 193 -2.55 -36.65 -4.96
N LEU A 194 -2.18 -36.67 -6.24
CA LEU A 194 -3.01 -36.35 -7.40
C LEU A 194 -3.02 -37.58 -8.31
N PRO A 195 -4.15 -37.87 -9.00
CA PRO A 195 -4.24 -39.06 -9.84
C PRO A 195 -3.23 -39.07 -10.97
N ASP A 196 -2.65 -40.24 -11.23
CA ASP A 196 -1.78 -40.47 -12.38
C ASP A 196 -2.61 -40.48 -13.66
N GLY A 197 -2.49 -39.41 -14.45
CA GLY A 197 -3.24 -39.25 -15.70
C GLY A 197 -2.73 -40.12 -16.86
N ALA A 198 -1.76 -41.00 -16.63
CA ALA A 198 -1.14 -41.80 -17.69
C ALA A 198 -2.08 -42.93 -18.14
N GLN A 199 -2.76 -42.74 -19.26
CA GLN A 199 -3.34 -43.86 -20.01
C GLN A 199 -2.19 -44.69 -20.59
N ARG A 200 -2.09 -45.96 -20.19
CA ARG A 200 -1.13 -46.89 -20.80
C ARG A 200 -1.61 -47.14 -22.24
N LEU A 201 -0.73 -46.91 -23.21
CA LEU A 201 -0.97 -47.30 -24.61
C LEU A 201 -1.30 -48.78 -24.65
N ALA A 202 -2.35 -49.13 -25.40
CA ALA A 202 -2.65 -50.53 -25.66
C ALA A 202 -1.51 -51.14 -26.48
N ASP A 203 -1.02 -52.31 -26.04
CA ASP A 203 -0.04 -53.07 -26.78
C ASP A 203 -0.60 -53.38 -28.18
N PRO A 204 0.19 -53.22 -29.25
CA PRO A 204 -0.29 -53.48 -30.59
C PRO A 204 -0.66 -54.96 -30.75
N ALA A 205 -1.80 -55.23 -31.38
CA ALA A 205 -2.27 -56.60 -31.58
C ALA A 205 -1.35 -57.44 -32.48
N ALA A 206 -0.64 -56.79 -33.39
CA ALA A 206 0.39 -57.38 -34.25
C ALA A 206 1.40 -56.31 -34.70
N VAL A 207 2.67 -56.71 -34.83
CA VAL A 207 3.76 -55.92 -35.44
C VAL A 207 4.24 -56.68 -36.68
N SER A 208 4.63 -55.99 -37.74
CA SER A 208 4.96 -56.59 -39.03
C SER A 208 6.18 -57.53 -39.01
N GLY A 209 7.09 -57.35 -38.04
CA GLY A 209 8.36 -58.08 -37.99
C GLY A 209 9.35 -57.71 -39.10
N GLN A 210 9.07 -56.65 -39.86
CA GLN A 210 9.94 -56.11 -40.91
C GLN A 210 10.63 -54.84 -40.41
N MET A 211 11.79 -54.51 -40.95
CA MET A 211 12.57 -53.33 -40.59
C MET A 211 12.87 -52.47 -41.82
N ALA A 212 13.39 -51.26 -41.57
CA ALA A 212 13.93 -50.36 -42.59
C ALA A 212 12.91 -49.80 -43.59
N PHE A 213 11.67 -49.55 -43.15
CA PHE A 213 10.75 -48.73 -43.94
C PHE A 213 11.25 -47.27 -44.00
N PRO A 214 11.28 -46.59 -45.17
CA PRO A 214 11.79 -45.23 -45.27
C PRO A 214 10.95 -44.22 -44.47
N LEU A 215 11.61 -43.40 -43.63
CA LEU A 215 10.95 -42.43 -42.74
C LEU A 215 10.09 -41.42 -43.51
N GLU A 216 10.56 -40.94 -44.67
CA GLU A 216 9.84 -40.01 -45.55
C GLU A 216 8.53 -40.58 -46.11
N ARG A 217 8.40 -41.93 -46.14
CA ARG A 217 7.20 -42.61 -46.62
C ARG A 217 6.20 -42.91 -45.52
N MET A 218 6.55 -42.77 -44.24
CA MET A 218 5.64 -43.02 -43.12
C MET A 218 4.58 -41.91 -43.05
N ALA A 219 3.33 -42.23 -43.38
CA ALA A 219 2.23 -41.26 -43.37
C ALA A 219 2.04 -40.65 -41.96
N ALA A 220 2.16 -41.49 -40.92
CA ALA A 220 2.05 -41.08 -39.52
C ALA A 220 3.11 -40.05 -39.08
N LEU A 221 4.26 -39.96 -39.75
CA LEU A 221 5.28 -38.93 -39.48
C LEU A 221 5.17 -37.74 -40.45
N ARG A 222 4.67 -37.96 -41.67
CA ARG A 222 4.54 -36.93 -42.71
C ARG A 222 3.38 -35.98 -42.44
N ASP A 223 2.28 -36.51 -41.90
CA ASP A 223 1.06 -35.75 -41.63
C ASP A 223 1.14 -34.93 -40.33
N VAL A 224 2.23 -35.10 -39.56
CA VAL A 224 2.45 -34.39 -38.30
C VAL A 224 3.43 -33.23 -38.49
N PRO A 225 2.97 -31.98 -38.31
CA PRO A 225 3.86 -30.81 -38.36
C PRO A 225 4.84 -30.77 -37.19
N VAL A 226 6.06 -30.26 -37.41
CA VAL A 226 7.07 -30.11 -36.34
C VAL A 226 6.62 -29.22 -35.18
N HIS A 227 5.66 -28.31 -35.36
CA HIS A 227 5.21 -27.43 -34.27
C HIS A 227 4.30 -28.12 -33.24
N THR A 228 3.58 -29.18 -33.62
CA THR A 228 2.76 -30.01 -32.71
C THR A 228 3.55 -31.19 -32.15
N PHE A 229 4.71 -31.49 -32.74
CA PHE A 229 5.63 -32.53 -32.32
C PHE A 229 6.25 -32.27 -30.93
N ARG A 230 6.39 -33.34 -30.14
CA ARG A 230 7.06 -33.33 -28.83
C ARG A 230 8.22 -34.32 -28.74
N LYS A 231 8.01 -35.56 -29.16
CA LYS A 231 9.02 -36.63 -29.04
C LYS A 231 8.82 -37.71 -30.09
N LEU A 232 9.90 -38.20 -30.68
CA LEU A 232 9.96 -39.39 -31.53
C LEU A 232 11.05 -40.30 -30.97
N SER A 233 10.67 -41.50 -30.52
CA SER A 233 11.61 -42.57 -30.18
C SER A 233 11.72 -43.55 -31.34
N PHE A 234 12.95 -43.92 -31.66
CA PHE A 234 13.31 -44.90 -32.68
C PHE A 234 13.35 -46.30 -32.07
N PRO A 235 13.02 -47.34 -32.85
CA PRO A 235 13.15 -48.72 -32.41
C PRO A 235 14.62 -49.08 -32.19
N TYR A 236 14.89 -50.01 -31.27
CA TYR A 236 16.23 -50.54 -31.04
C TYR A 236 16.80 -51.19 -32.31
N ALA A 237 18.06 -50.89 -32.61
CA ALA A 237 18.73 -51.42 -33.79
C ALA A 237 18.78 -52.95 -33.77
N GLY A 238 18.16 -53.58 -34.77
CA GLY A 238 18.13 -55.04 -34.93
C GLY A 238 16.99 -55.76 -34.22
N ASP A 239 16.10 -55.05 -33.51
CA ASP A 239 14.87 -55.61 -32.96
C ASP A 239 13.69 -55.34 -33.91
N ALA A 240 13.30 -56.34 -34.69
CA ALA A 240 12.20 -56.24 -35.66
C ALA A 240 10.80 -56.20 -35.02
N GLN A 241 10.69 -56.43 -33.71
CA GLN A 241 9.42 -56.35 -32.96
C GLN A 241 9.21 -54.97 -32.32
N ASP A 242 10.25 -54.15 -32.25
CA ASP A 242 10.16 -52.82 -31.68
C ASP A 242 9.45 -51.82 -32.62
N VAL A 243 8.97 -50.72 -32.08
CA VAL A 243 8.12 -49.74 -32.79
C VAL A 243 8.58 -48.32 -32.56
N PHE A 244 8.26 -47.44 -33.50
CA PHE A 244 8.42 -46.02 -33.27
C PHE A 244 7.36 -45.53 -32.29
N THR A 245 7.75 -44.66 -31.35
CA THR A 245 6.80 -43.97 -30.47
C THR A 245 6.78 -42.49 -30.79
N LEU A 246 5.63 -41.98 -31.25
CA LEU A 246 5.42 -40.58 -31.58
C LEU A 246 4.52 -39.90 -30.55
N SER A 247 5.00 -38.82 -29.92
CA SER A 247 4.21 -37.96 -29.04
C SER A 247 4.03 -36.56 -29.63
N THR A 248 2.80 -36.07 -29.60
CA THR A 248 2.38 -34.72 -30.04
C THR A 248 1.67 -33.97 -28.91
N ASP A 249 1.18 -32.77 -29.19
CA ASP A 249 0.28 -32.01 -28.32
C ASP A 249 -1.16 -32.53 -28.25
N ALA A 250 -1.50 -33.54 -29.06
CA ALA A 250 -2.79 -34.21 -29.06
C ALA A 250 -2.77 -35.57 -28.36
N GLY A 251 -1.65 -36.29 -28.43
CA GLY A 251 -1.58 -37.66 -27.92
C GLY A 251 -0.25 -38.35 -28.18
N THR A 252 -0.21 -39.65 -27.92
CA THR A 252 0.93 -40.51 -28.26
C THR A 252 0.45 -41.70 -29.08
N GLY A 253 1.24 -42.14 -30.05
CA GLY A 253 0.94 -43.32 -30.85
C GLY A 253 2.17 -44.17 -31.16
N LEU A 254 1.91 -45.43 -31.52
CA LEU A 254 2.91 -46.42 -31.91
C LEU A 254 2.86 -46.61 -33.43
N ILE A 255 4.01 -46.62 -34.09
CA ILE A 255 4.11 -46.75 -35.55
C ILE A 255 4.99 -47.96 -35.89
N ASP A 256 4.50 -48.80 -36.79
CA ASP A 256 5.22 -49.98 -37.25
C ASP A 256 6.47 -49.60 -38.06
N GLN A 257 7.63 -50.16 -37.70
CA GLN A 257 8.89 -49.82 -38.34
C GLN A 257 9.09 -50.45 -39.74
N GLY A 258 8.28 -51.45 -40.08
CA GLY A 258 8.34 -52.20 -41.34
C GLY A 258 7.31 -51.73 -42.37
N THR A 259 6.15 -51.21 -41.93
CA THR A 259 5.09 -50.71 -42.83
C THR A 259 4.88 -49.19 -42.75
N GLY A 260 5.31 -48.55 -41.66
CA GLY A 260 5.04 -47.13 -41.41
C GLY A 260 3.59 -46.82 -41.02
N GLU A 261 2.77 -47.83 -40.73
CA GLU A 261 1.38 -47.67 -40.30
C GLU A 261 1.26 -47.35 -38.81
N LEU A 262 0.28 -46.52 -38.46
CA LEU A 262 -0.05 -46.21 -37.07
C LEU A 262 -0.80 -47.40 -36.44
N LEU A 263 -0.19 -48.06 -35.45
CA LEU A 263 -0.70 -49.26 -34.80
C LEU A 263 -1.70 -48.94 -33.68
N SER A 264 -1.40 -47.91 -32.88
CA SER A 264 -2.27 -47.46 -31.79
C SER A 264 -2.10 -45.98 -31.51
N TRP A 265 -3.14 -45.35 -30.96
CA TRP A 265 -3.15 -43.94 -30.59
C TRP A 265 -3.90 -43.75 -29.26
N SER A 266 -3.38 -42.87 -28.41
CA SER A 266 -3.99 -42.47 -27.15
C SER A 266 -3.98 -40.94 -27.05
N ASP A 267 -5.18 -40.35 -26.96
CA ASP A 267 -5.35 -38.92 -26.76
C ASP A 267 -4.92 -38.48 -25.36
N LEU A 268 -4.46 -37.24 -25.25
CA LEU A 268 -4.20 -36.61 -23.95
C LEU A 268 -5.52 -36.46 -23.18
N THR A 269 -5.55 -37.03 -21.98
CA THR A 269 -6.69 -36.88 -21.07
C THR A 269 -6.82 -35.42 -20.60
N PRO A 270 -8.04 -34.95 -20.25
CA PRO A 270 -8.22 -33.62 -19.67
C PRO A 270 -7.34 -33.36 -18.43
N TRP A 271 -7.03 -34.41 -17.68
CA TRP A 271 -6.16 -34.35 -16.51
C TRP A 271 -4.70 -34.10 -16.87
N GLN A 272 -4.19 -34.76 -17.91
CA GLN A 272 -2.85 -34.51 -18.45
C GLN A 272 -2.74 -33.10 -19.01
N GLN A 273 -3.72 -32.64 -19.79
CA GLN A 273 -3.76 -31.27 -20.32
C GLN A 273 -3.70 -30.20 -19.21
N LEU A 274 -4.46 -30.41 -18.12
CA LEU A 274 -4.41 -29.53 -16.96
C LEU A 274 -3.03 -29.55 -16.29
N SER A 275 -2.44 -30.73 -16.10
CA SER A 275 -1.13 -30.89 -15.46
C SER A 275 0.00 -30.24 -16.28
N GLU A 276 -0.04 -30.38 -17.60
CA GLU A 276 0.87 -29.70 -18.53
C GLU A 276 0.70 -28.20 -18.51
N THR A 277 -0.54 -27.72 -18.47
CA THR A 277 -0.84 -26.29 -18.34
C THR A 277 -0.25 -25.74 -17.04
N ILE A 278 -0.39 -26.46 -15.92
CA ILE A 278 0.17 -26.04 -14.63
C ILE A 278 1.70 -26.04 -14.67
N TYR A 279 2.32 -27.06 -15.27
CA TYR A 279 3.76 -27.13 -15.43
C TYR A 279 4.28 -25.95 -16.28
N MET A 280 3.62 -25.64 -17.39
CA MET A 280 3.91 -24.50 -18.26
C MET A 280 3.77 -23.17 -17.51
N LEU A 281 2.68 -22.98 -16.75
CA LEU A 281 2.45 -21.75 -15.98
C LEU A 281 3.47 -21.55 -14.85
N HIS A 282 3.94 -22.63 -14.22
CA HIS A 282 4.92 -22.55 -13.14
C HIS A 282 6.36 -22.34 -13.65
N THR A 283 6.77 -23.14 -14.63
CA THR A 283 8.15 -23.12 -15.15
C THR A 283 8.38 -22.02 -16.18
N GLY A 284 7.31 -21.51 -16.79
CA GLY A 284 7.39 -20.57 -17.92
C GLY A 284 7.77 -21.24 -19.25
N GLN A 285 8.03 -22.54 -19.28
CA GLN A 285 8.33 -23.28 -20.51
C GLN A 285 7.07 -23.31 -21.39
N GLY A 286 7.17 -22.80 -22.62
CA GLY A 286 6.03 -22.63 -23.54
C GLY A 286 5.28 -21.31 -23.35
N ALA A 287 5.54 -20.56 -22.27
CA ALA A 287 4.93 -19.26 -21.97
C ALA A 287 5.98 -18.26 -21.46
N ALA A 288 7.13 -18.17 -22.13
CA ALA A 288 8.32 -17.44 -21.65
C ALA A 288 8.06 -15.98 -21.23
N VAL A 289 7.23 -15.24 -21.99
CA VAL A 289 6.86 -13.85 -21.65
C VAL A 289 6.07 -13.80 -20.33
N LEU A 290 5.12 -14.71 -20.15
CA LEU A 290 4.36 -14.82 -18.91
C LEU A 290 5.28 -15.23 -17.75
N GLY A 291 6.19 -16.19 -17.97
CA GLY A 291 7.21 -16.57 -17.00
C GLY A 291 8.02 -15.37 -16.51
N LEU A 292 8.52 -14.53 -17.43
CA LEU A 292 9.27 -13.32 -17.11
C LEU A 292 8.43 -12.30 -16.31
N ILE A 293 7.16 -12.12 -16.67
CA ILE A 293 6.22 -11.26 -15.92
C ILE A 293 6.05 -11.78 -14.49
N LEU A 294 5.83 -13.09 -14.32
CA LEU A 294 5.71 -13.71 -13.00
C LEU A 294 7.00 -13.60 -12.19
N GLY A 295 8.17 -13.72 -12.83
CA GLY A 295 9.47 -13.50 -12.21
C GLY A 295 9.67 -12.06 -11.73
N LEU A 296 9.30 -11.07 -12.54
CA LEU A 296 9.32 -9.66 -12.13
C LEU A 296 8.35 -9.37 -10.98
N ILE A 297 7.17 -9.99 -10.99
CA ILE A 297 6.22 -9.93 -9.87
C ILE A 297 6.83 -10.55 -8.61
N ALA A 298 7.52 -11.69 -8.71
CA ALA A 298 8.18 -12.33 -7.57
C ALA A 298 9.22 -11.42 -6.90
N LEU A 299 9.93 -10.57 -7.65
CA LEU A 299 10.85 -9.58 -7.10
C LEU A 299 10.20 -8.52 -6.20
N SER A 300 8.86 -8.42 -6.16
CA SER A 300 8.18 -7.56 -5.19
C SER A 300 8.23 -8.14 -3.77
N VAL A 301 8.41 -9.45 -3.62
CA VAL A 301 8.33 -10.17 -2.33
C VAL A 301 9.40 -9.71 -1.33
N PRO A 302 10.70 -9.60 -1.67
CA PRO A 302 11.71 -9.07 -0.75
C PRO A 302 11.38 -7.65 -0.24
N VAL A 303 10.89 -6.78 -1.13
CA VAL A 303 10.53 -5.40 -0.79
C VAL A 303 9.29 -5.38 0.11
N MET A 304 8.28 -6.20 -0.19
CA MET A 304 7.09 -6.37 0.65
C MET A 304 7.45 -6.95 2.01
N GLY A 305 8.37 -7.91 2.07
CA GLY A 305 8.90 -8.50 3.29
C GLY A 305 9.60 -7.48 4.19
N ALA A 306 10.53 -6.70 3.61
CA ALA A 306 11.23 -5.63 4.31
C ALA A 306 10.27 -4.55 4.82
N THR A 307 9.37 -4.06 3.97
CA THR A 307 8.37 -3.06 4.37
C THR A 307 7.40 -3.59 5.42
N GLY A 308 6.99 -4.87 5.33
CA GLY A 308 6.16 -5.54 6.33
C GLY A 308 6.85 -5.64 7.70
N ALA A 309 8.13 -6.02 7.72
CA ALA A 309 8.94 -6.06 8.94
C ALA A 309 9.10 -4.68 9.58
N LEU A 310 9.32 -3.63 8.76
CA LEU A 310 9.41 -2.24 9.24
C LEU A 310 8.08 -1.76 9.85
N ILE A 311 6.94 -2.06 9.21
CA ILE A 311 5.60 -1.74 9.73
C ILE A 311 5.37 -2.46 11.07
N TRP A 312 5.74 -3.74 11.16
CA TRP A 312 5.62 -4.52 12.39
C TRP A 312 6.50 -3.95 13.52
N ALA A 313 7.76 -3.64 13.23
CA ALA A 313 8.69 -3.07 14.19
C ALA A 313 8.20 -1.71 14.72
N ALA A 314 7.67 -0.85 13.84
CA ALA A 314 7.08 0.42 14.22
C ALA A 314 5.87 0.24 15.16
N GLY A 315 4.96 -0.69 14.84
CA GLY A 315 3.81 -1.00 15.69
C GLY A 315 4.18 -1.58 17.06
N ARG A 316 5.29 -2.34 17.14
CA ARG A 316 5.80 -2.89 18.40
C ARG A 316 6.42 -1.81 19.28
N ARG A 317 7.15 -0.86 18.70
CA ARG A 317 7.73 0.30 19.41
C ARG A 317 6.66 1.27 19.90
N GLY A 318 5.51 1.34 19.22
CA GLY A 318 4.40 2.23 19.59
C GLY A 318 3.59 1.79 20.82
N ARG A 319 3.76 0.57 21.33
CA ARG A 319 3.05 0.09 22.53
C ARG A 319 3.93 0.31 23.77
N PRO A 320 3.66 1.33 24.60
CA PRO A 320 4.43 1.57 25.82
C PRO A 320 4.31 0.39 26.78
N ARG A 321 5.39 0.12 27.53
CA ARG A 321 5.33 -0.74 28.71
C ARG A 321 4.62 0.03 29.81
N LEU A 322 3.39 -0.36 30.10
CA LEU A 322 2.59 0.18 31.20
C LEU A 322 3.15 -0.37 32.52
N ARG A 323 4.07 0.36 33.15
CA ARG A 323 4.54 0.06 34.51
C ARG A 323 3.37 0.30 35.49
N ASP A 324 3.26 -0.58 36.48
CA ASP A 324 2.29 -0.48 37.59
C ASP A 324 0.82 -0.44 37.16
N ASN A 325 0.44 -1.19 36.12
CA ASN A 325 -0.97 -1.33 35.74
C ASN A 325 -1.74 -2.05 36.86
N ALA A 326 -2.73 -1.39 37.46
CA ALA A 326 -3.47 -2.00 38.57
C ALA A 326 -4.25 -3.24 38.10
N PRO A 327 -4.48 -4.25 38.95
CA PRO A 327 -5.38 -5.37 38.62
C PRO A 327 -6.78 -4.85 38.26
N ALA A 328 -7.42 -5.45 37.24
CA ALA A 328 -8.73 -5.04 36.73
C ALA A 328 -9.80 -4.88 37.82
N GLY A 329 -9.82 -5.79 38.80
CA GLY A 329 -10.80 -5.77 39.89
C GLY A 329 -10.55 -4.74 41.00
N ARG A 330 -9.41 -4.02 40.97
CA ARG A 330 -9.01 -3.02 41.98
C ARG A 330 -8.90 -1.59 41.45
N ALA A 331 -9.16 -1.39 40.17
CA ALA A 331 -9.02 -0.08 39.53
C ALA A 331 -10.32 0.71 39.60
N GLN A 332 -10.22 1.96 40.07
CA GLN A 332 -11.28 2.97 40.02
C GLN A 332 -11.48 3.50 38.59
N ASN A 333 -10.39 3.56 37.82
CA ASN A 333 -10.40 4.04 36.44
C ASN A 333 -9.96 2.93 35.49
N VAL A 334 -10.84 2.59 34.55
CA VAL A 334 -10.56 1.60 33.50
C VAL A 334 -10.39 2.33 32.17
N ILE A 335 -9.18 2.34 31.64
CA ILE A 335 -8.87 2.92 30.33
C ILE A 335 -8.91 1.81 29.27
N LEU A 336 -9.86 1.91 28.33
CA LEU A 336 -10.00 0.96 27.23
C LEU A 336 -9.44 1.54 25.95
N VAL A 337 -8.51 0.82 25.32
CA VAL A 337 -7.75 1.33 24.17
C VAL A 337 -8.13 0.61 22.87
N GLY A 338 -8.62 1.38 21.90
CA GLY A 338 -8.77 1.00 20.51
C GLY A 338 -7.63 1.58 19.68
N SER A 339 -6.71 0.73 19.21
CA SER A 339 -5.54 1.15 18.44
C SER A 339 -5.23 0.14 17.35
N GLU A 340 -4.82 0.68 16.20
CA GLU A 340 -4.34 -0.11 15.08
C GLU A 340 -2.81 -0.24 15.11
N GLY A 341 -2.12 0.90 15.02
CA GLY A 341 -0.65 0.99 14.91
C GLY A 341 0.08 1.21 16.24
N GLY A 342 -0.61 1.13 17.38
CA GLY A 342 -0.01 1.29 18.70
C GLY A 342 -0.06 2.72 19.25
N SER A 343 -0.16 3.75 18.40
CA SER A 343 -0.07 5.16 18.81
C SER A 343 -1.03 5.56 19.94
N THR A 344 -2.29 5.13 19.88
CA THR A 344 -3.30 5.40 20.92
C THR A 344 -2.88 4.88 22.30
N TRP A 345 -2.07 3.82 22.35
CA TRP A 345 -1.55 3.32 23.62
C TRP A 345 -0.58 4.29 24.28
N GLY A 346 0.17 5.08 23.51
CA GLY A 346 1.02 6.15 24.03
C GLY A 346 0.19 7.19 24.80
N PHE A 347 -0.92 7.64 24.20
CA PHE A 347 -1.86 8.57 24.85
C PHE A 347 -2.50 7.96 26.09
N ALA A 348 -2.93 6.70 26.02
CA ALA A 348 -3.47 5.99 27.17
C ALA A 348 -2.47 5.84 28.31
N ALA A 349 -1.18 5.63 28.01
CA ALA A 349 -0.12 5.58 29.02
C ALA A 349 0.09 6.95 29.68
N THR A 350 0.08 8.04 28.91
CA THR A 350 0.15 9.40 29.47
C THR A 350 -1.03 9.70 30.39
N LEU A 351 -2.26 9.37 29.97
CA LEU A 351 -3.45 9.53 30.81
C LEU A 351 -3.36 8.69 32.09
N ALA A 352 -2.95 7.43 31.96
CA ALA A 352 -2.79 6.54 33.10
C ALA A 352 -1.77 7.07 34.11
N HIS A 353 -0.65 7.63 33.63
CA HIS A 353 0.36 8.23 34.49
C HIS A 353 -0.20 9.46 35.24
N ALA A 354 -0.83 10.38 34.52
CA ALA A 354 -1.39 11.60 35.13
C ALA A 354 -2.48 11.30 36.18
N LEU A 355 -3.34 10.30 35.94
CA LEU A 355 -4.34 9.86 36.92
C LEU A 355 -3.70 9.21 38.15
N LYS A 356 -2.63 8.42 37.96
CA LYS A 356 -1.88 7.81 39.06
C LYS A 356 -1.12 8.84 39.89
N ASP A 357 -0.55 9.86 39.25
CA ASP A 357 0.12 10.96 39.95
C ASP A 357 -0.88 11.76 40.80
N GLY A 358 -2.16 11.78 40.39
CA GLY A 358 -3.29 12.25 41.20
C GLY A 358 -3.81 11.26 42.24
N GLY A 359 -3.10 10.15 42.49
CA GLY A 359 -3.44 9.16 43.52
C GLY A 359 -4.51 8.13 43.14
N GLN A 360 -4.98 8.10 41.88
CA GLN A 360 -6.05 7.19 41.46
C GLN A 360 -5.52 5.81 41.01
N THR A 361 -6.29 4.74 41.24
CA THR A 361 -5.96 3.42 40.72
C THR A 361 -6.45 3.25 39.27
N VAL A 362 -5.54 2.86 38.37
CA VAL A 362 -5.80 2.81 36.93
C VAL A 362 -5.47 1.45 36.35
N HIS A 363 -6.41 0.89 35.59
CA HIS A 363 -6.21 -0.28 34.75
C HIS A 363 -6.36 0.09 33.28
N VAL A 364 -5.34 -0.17 32.47
CA VAL A 364 -5.37 0.04 31.02
C VAL A 364 -5.44 -1.32 30.30
N ALA A 365 -6.43 -1.47 29.41
CA ALA A 365 -6.70 -2.70 28.69
C ALA A 365 -7.13 -2.45 27.24
N PRO A 366 -7.01 -3.43 26.32
CA PRO A 366 -7.59 -3.30 24.99
C PRO A 366 -9.11 -3.33 25.08
N MET A 367 -9.81 -2.55 24.25
CA MET A 367 -11.27 -2.62 24.12
C MET A 367 -11.75 -4.04 23.77
N SER A 368 -10.93 -4.82 23.06
CA SER A 368 -11.23 -6.21 22.72
C SER A 368 -11.24 -7.16 23.92
N GLY A 369 -10.80 -6.71 25.10
CA GLY A 369 -10.89 -7.45 26.37
C GLY A 369 -11.96 -6.90 27.31
N PHE A 370 -12.81 -5.98 26.85
CA PHE A 370 -13.81 -5.36 27.70
C PHE A 370 -14.82 -6.40 28.20
N ASP A 371 -14.93 -6.47 29.52
CA ASP A 371 -15.94 -7.22 30.27
C ASP A 371 -16.16 -6.50 31.61
N PRO A 372 -17.33 -5.87 31.83
CA PRO A 372 -17.65 -5.16 33.07
C PRO A 372 -17.56 -6.03 34.33
N ALA A 373 -17.77 -7.35 34.21
CA ALA A 373 -17.74 -8.24 35.38
C ALA A 373 -16.35 -8.30 36.04
N HIS A 374 -15.29 -8.04 35.27
CA HIS A 374 -13.91 -7.98 35.78
C HIS A 374 -13.56 -6.63 36.42
N HIS A 375 -14.48 -5.66 36.43
CA HIS A 375 -14.25 -4.28 36.89
C HIS A 375 -15.26 -3.81 37.97
N PRO A 376 -15.47 -4.57 39.07
CA PRO A 376 -16.49 -4.26 40.07
C PRO A 376 -16.28 -2.93 40.82
N LEU A 377 -15.04 -2.47 40.96
CA LEU A 377 -14.70 -1.21 41.64
C LEU A 377 -14.52 -0.02 40.67
N ALA A 378 -14.82 -0.20 39.38
CA ALA A 378 -14.69 0.88 38.43
C ALA A 378 -15.75 1.96 38.71
N GLU A 379 -15.27 3.16 38.99
CA GLU A 379 -16.09 4.38 39.03
C GLU A 379 -16.20 4.99 37.64
N ARG A 380 -15.17 4.79 36.80
CA ARG A 380 -15.03 5.47 35.51
C ARG A 380 -14.45 4.52 34.45
N VAL A 381 -15.01 4.58 33.26
CA VAL A 381 -14.48 3.92 32.05
C VAL A 381 -14.10 5.00 31.04
N LEU A 382 -12.84 5.05 30.64
CA LEU A 382 -12.29 6.03 29.72
C LEU A 382 -11.88 5.31 28.42
N ILE A 383 -12.65 5.51 27.34
CA ILE A 383 -12.39 4.89 26.04
C ILE A 383 -11.53 5.82 25.20
N LEU A 384 -10.34 5.36 24.82
CA LEU A 384 -9.46 6.04 23.87
C LEU A 384 -9.38 5.17 22.61
N THR A 385 -10.06 5.56 21.53
CA THR A 385 -10.18 4.71 20.34
C THR A 385 -9.87 5.43 19.04
N ALA A 386 -9.02 4.82 18.21
CA ALA A 386 -8.77 5.26 16.85
C ALA A 386 -9.84 4.75 15.89
N THR A 387 -9.94 5.38 14.72
CA THR A 387 -10.75 4.88 13.60
C THR A 387 -9.87 4.27 12.51
N TYR A 388 -10.30 3.19 11.87
CA TYR A 388 -9.56 2.53 10.79
C TYR A 388 -10.39 2.45 9.49
N GLY A 389 -9.74 2.50 8.33
CA GLY A 389 -10.42 2.33 7.03
C GLY A 389 -11.56 3.34 6.83
N GLU A 390 -12.76 2.84 6.51
CA GLU A 390 -13.98 3.61 6.23
C GLU A 390 -14.79 3.99 7.47
N GLY A 391 -14.18 3.98 8.66
CA GLY A 391 -14.91 4.15 9.91
C GLY A 391 -14.87 2.93 10.83
N ASP A 392 -14.27 1.83 10.38
CA ASP A 392 -14.19 0.57 11.11
C ASP A 392 -13.46 0.66 12.45
N ALA A 393 -13.81 -0.28 13.33
CA ALA A 393 -13.10 -0.57 14.57
C ALA A 393 -11.60 -0.91 14.33
N PRO A 394 -10.68 -0.33 15.12
CA PRO A 394 -9.28 -0.73 15.10
C PRO A 394 -9.08 -2.14 15.66
N ALA A 395 -7.92 -2.75 15.39
CA ALA A 395 -7.63 -4.14 15.79
C ALA A 395 -7.93 -4.45 17.27
N SER A 396 -7.51 -3.57 18.19
CA SER A 396 -7.71 -3.79 19.64
C SER A 396 -9.10 -3.41 20.15
N ALA A 397 -10.05 -3.06 19.27
CA ALA A 397 -11.44 -2.82 19.61
C ALA A 397 -12.42 -3.79 18.92
N LYS A 398 -11.90 -4.85 18.29
CA LYS A 398 -12.73 -5.82 17.59
C LYS A 398 -13.77 -6.45 18.53
N GLY A 399 -15.03 -6.46 18.10
CA GLY A 399 -16.16 -7.06 18.82
C GLY A 399 -16.53 -6.31 20.10
N PHE A 400 -16.09 -5.06 20.27
CA PHE A 400 -16.50 -4.23 21.40
C PHE A 400 -17.98 -3.86 21.32
N LEU A 401 -18.44 -3.36 20.17
CA LEU A 401 -19.84 -2.98 19.96
C LEU A 401 -20.79 -4.16 20.17
N ASP A 402 -20.47 -5.33 19.59
CA ASP A 402 -21.26 -6.56 19.79
C ASP A 402 -21.38 -6.97 21.27
N ARG A 403 -20.32 -6.74 22.06
CA ARG A 403 -20.34 -7.04 23.50
C ARG A 403 -21.15 -6.03 24.27
N LEU A 404 -20.99 -4.74 23.97
CA LEU A 404 -21.78 -3.67 24.57
C LEU A 404 -23.28 -3.91 24.33
N ASP A 405 -23.64 -4.31 23.12
CA ASP A 405 -25.01 -4.64 22.75
C ASP A 405 -25.54 -5.85 23.54
N ARG A 406 -24.71 -6.89 23.75
CA ARG A 406 -25.08 -8.08 24.53
C ARG A 406 -25.16 -7.87 26.04
N LEU A 407 -24.69 -6.75 26.59
CA LEU A 407 -24.76 -6.52 28.03
C LEU A 407 -26.23 -6.48 28.50
N PRO A 408 -26.59 -7.12 29.62
CA PRO A 408 -27.96 -7.06 30.13
C PRO A 408 -28.34 -5.66 30.63
N LYS A 409 -27.36 -4.91 31.15
CA LYS A 409 -27.53 -3.54 31.67
C LYS A 409 -26.26 -2.73 31.42
N ALA A 410 -26.39 -1.41 31.30
CA ALA A 410 -25.24 -0.52 31.28
C ALA A 410 -24.42 -0.62 32.59
N PRO A 411 -23.08 -0.52 32.51
CA PRO A 411 -22.23 -0.42 33.69
C PRO A 411 -22.58 0.81 34.54
N THR A 412 -22.36 0.70 35.85
CA THR A 412 -22.55 1.81 36.80
C THR A 412 -21.47 2.89 36.66
N ALA A 413 -20.26 2.50 36.25
CA ALA A 413 -19.15 3.41 36.02
C ALA A 413 -19.49 4.45 34.94
N ALA A 414 -19.15 5.73 35.17
CA ALA A 414 -19.38 6.79 34.19
C ALA A 414 -18.41 6.66 32.99
N LEU A 415 -18.90 6.96 31.79
CA LEU A 415 -18.18 6.79 30.53
C LEU A 415 -17.64 8.12 29.96
N ALA A 416 -16.39 8.12 29.52
CA ALA A 416 -15.83 9.15 28.65
C ALA A 416 -15.29 8.52 27.36
N VAL A 417 -15.52 9.15 26.21
CA VAL A 417 -15.01 8.66 24.91
C VAL A 417 -14.13 9.73 24.27
N LEU A 418 -12.90 9.36 23.90
CA LEU A 418 -11.98 10.16 23.12
C LEU A 418 -11.66 9.46 21.80
N GLY A 419 -12.07 10.06 20.69
CA GLY A 419 -11.82 9.56 19.35
C GLY A 419 -10.51 10.07 18.76
N PHE A 420 -9.70 9.19 18.18
CA PHE A 420 -8.50 9.55 17.41
C PHE A 420 -8.76 9.33 15.91
N GLY A 421 -8.56 10.37 15.11
CA GLY A 421 -8.84 10.32 13.68
C GLY A 421 -7.95 11.26 12.86
N ASP A 422 -8.26 11.34 11.58
CA ASP A 422 -7.64 12.28 10.64
C ASP A 422 -8.75 12.89 9.77
N ARG A 423 -8.93 14.20 9.87
CA ARG A 423 -10.00 14.95 9.17
C ARG A 423 -9.88 14.91 7.65
N SER A 424 -8.74 14.49 7.11
CA SER A 424 -8.59 14.27 5.68
C SER A 424 -9.42 13.07 5.18
N PHE A 425 -9.87 12.18 6.07
CA PHE A 425 -10.75 11.06 5.75
C PHE A 425 -12.22 11.43 6.00
N PRO A 426 -13.17 10.95 5.17
CA PRO A 426 -14.59 11.22 5.36
C PRO A 426 -15.13 10.77 6.73
N ALA A 427 -14.72 9.58 7.19
CA ALA A 427 -15.16 8.98 8.44
C ALA A 427 -14.31 9.43 9.65
N PHE A 428 -14.17 10.74 9.86
CA PHE A 428 -13.36 11.28 10.98
C PHE A 428 -13.92 10.85 12.35
N CYS A 429 -13.14 10.09 13.11
CA CYS A 429 -13.52 9.56 14.43
C CYS A 429 -14.82 8.74 14.44
N ALA A 430 -15.26 8.20 13.29
CA ALA A 430 -16.56 7.54 13.15
C ALA A 430 -16.76 6.38 14.14
N PHE A 431 -15.75 5.53 14.34
CA PHE A 431 -15.86 4.43 15.30
C PHE A 431 -16.05 4.90 16.75
N ALA A 432 -15.45 6.02 17.14
CA ALA A 432 -15.66 6.59 18.47
C ALA A 432 -17.09 7.15 18.61
N ALA A 433 -17.63 7.74 17.55
CA ALA A 433 -19.01 8.21 17.50
C ALA A 433 -20.01 7.04 17.58
N GLU A 434 -19.75 5.93 16.88
CA GLU A 434 -20.54 4.69 16.99
C GLU A 434 -20.52 4.13 18.43
N VAL A 435 -19.35 4.15 19.08
CA VAL A 435 -19.22 3.73 20.49
C VAL A 435 -20.04 4.63 21.41
N GLU A 436 -19.97 5.95 21.27
CA GLU A 436 -20.77 6.89 22.06
C GLU A 436 -22.27 6.68 21.83
N GLN A 437 -22.68 6.52 20.56
CA GLN A 437 -24.08 6.28 20.20
C GLN A 437 -24.60 4.97 20.79
N ALA A 438 -23.85 3.88 20.67
CA ALA A 438 -24.21 2.58 21.23
C ALA A 438 -24.29 2.62 22.78
N ALA A 439 -23.34 3.32 23.43
CA ALA A 439 -23.35 3.48 24.88
C ALA A 439 -24.55 4.30 25.35
N ARG A 440 -24.88 5.39 24.65
CA ARG A 440 -26.06 6.22 24.92
C ARG A 440 -27.35 5.43 24.74
N ALA A 441 -27.48 4.65 23.67
CA ALA A 441 -28.64 3.79 23.42
C ALA A 441 -28.84 2.74 24.53
N LYS A 442 -27.75 2.28 25.17
CA LYS A 442 -27.77 1.36 26.32
C LYS A 442 -28.12 2.04 27.65
N GLY A 443 -28.19 3.38 27.69
CA GLY A 443 -28.38 4.15 28.92
C GLY A 443 -27.13 4.26 29.78
N TRP A 444 -25.93 4.16 29.20
CA TRP A 444 -24.68 4.30 29.95
C TRP A 444 -24.45 5.76 30.37
N ALA A 445 -24.29 6.00 31.66
CA ALA A 445 -24.02 7.33 32.23
C ALA A 445 -22.76 7.97 31.61
N THR A 446 -22.89 9.19 31.10
CA THR A 446 -21.80 9.94 30.44
C THR A 446 -21.12 10.87 31.44
N LEU A 447 -19.79 10.79 31.55
CA LEU A 447 -18.96 11.67 32.38
C LEU A 447 -18.75 13.04 31.73
N LEU A 448 -18.41 13.05 30.43
CA LEU A 448 -18.30 14.24 29.60
C LEU A 448 -18.59 13.88 28.13
N PRO A 449 -19.04 14.84 27.30
CA PRO A 449 -19.30 14.60 25.88
C PRO A 449 -18.06 14.06 25.15
N MET A 450 -18.26 13.26 24.10
CA MET A 450 -17.16 12.80 23.26
C MET A 450 -16.37 13.98 22.67
N ASP A 451 -15.04 13.88 22.71
CA ASP A 451 -14.13 14.79 22.01
C ASP A 451 -13.27 14.02 21.00
N THR A 452 -12.54 14.76 20.16
CA THR A 452 -11.75 14.24 19.06
C THR A 452 -10.33 14.79 19.06
N VAL A 453 -9.38 13.92 18.69
CA VAL A 453 -7.97 14.23 18.45
C VAL A 453 -7.69 14.07 16.96
N ASP A 454 -7.36 15.18 16.28
CA ASP A 454 -6.96 15.15 14.87
C ASP A 454 -5.46 14.84 14.74
N ARG A 455 -5.10 13.89 13.89
CA ARG A 455 -3.71 13.57 13.52
C ARG A 455 -2.77 13.42 14.72
N GLN A 456 -3.26 12.76 15.78
CA GLN A 456 -2.52 12.53 17.03
C GLN A 456 -2.02 13.83 17.69
N SER A 457 -2.79 14.91 17.58
CA SER A 457 -2.47 16.21 18.18
C SER A 457 -2.32 16.12 19.70
N PRO A 458 -1.11 16.37 20.27
CA PRO A 458 -0.93 16.47 21.72
C PRO A 458 -1.76 17.60 22.35
N GLN A 459 -2.09 18.63 21.56
CA GLN A 459 -2.85 19.78 22.02
C GLN A 459 -4.34 19.46 22.17
N ASP A 460 -4.91 18.70 21.23
CA ASP A 460 -6.29 18.21 21.36
C ASP A 460 -6.41 17.30 22.58
N PHE A 461 -5.41 16.43 22.78
CA PHE A 461 -5.35 15.57 23.95
C PHE A 461 -5.21 16.36 25.26
N ALA A 462 -4.35 17.38 25.30
CA ALA A 462 -4.21 18.26 26.47
C ALA A 462 -5.48 19.09 26.74
N ARG A 463 -6.20 19.54 25.69
CA ARG A 463 -7.50 20.20 25.83
C ARG A 463 -8.51 19.27 26.49
N TRP A 464 -8.65 18.06 25.95
CA TRP A 464 -9.53 17.05 26.51
C TRP A 464 -9.13 16.67 27.94
N GLY A 465 -7.82 16.60 28.23
CA GLY A 465 -7.29 16.36 29.56
C GLY A 465 -7.73 17.40 30.58
N ARG A 466 -7.74 18.69 30.22
CA ARG A 466 -8.26 19.76 31.09
C ARG A 466 -9.77 19.59 31.35
N ALA A 467 -10.56 19.35 30.32
CA ALA A 467 -12.00 19.12 30.45
C ALA A 467 -12.31 17.88 31.31
N LEU A 468 -11.50 16.81 31.16
CA LEU A 468 -11.58 15.64 32.01
C LEU A 468 -11.20 15.99 33.46
N GLY A 469 -10.11 16.72 33.68
CA GLY A 469 -9.70 17.16 35.01
C GLY A 469 -10.78 17.96 35.75
N GLU A 470 -11.44 18.89 35.04
CA GLU A 470 -12.60 19.63 35.54
C GLU A 470 -13.75 18.70 35.93
N ALA A 471 -14.10 17.73 35.07
CA ALA A 471 -15.13 16.73 35.37
C ALA A 471 -14.77 15.78 36.53
N LEU A 472 -13.47 15.57 36.77
CA LEU A 472 -12.97 14.74 37.87
C LEU A 472 -12.75 15.52 39.17
N GLY A 473 -12.80 16.86 39.14
CA GLY A 473 -12.46 17.69 40.29
C GLY A 473 -10.96 17.65 40.66
N MET A 474 -10.07 17.38 39.70
CA MET A 474 -8.61 17.35 39.92
C MET A 474 -7.85 18.01 38.78
N PRO A 475 -6.73 18.71 39.04
CA PRO A 475 -5.89 19.23 37.97
C PRO A 475 -5.27 18.07 37.18
N LEU A 476 -5.59 17.97 35.89
CA LEU A 476 -5.06 16.93 35.00
C LEU A 476 -4.33 17.57 33.82
N ALA A 477 -2.99 17.62 33.93
CA ALA A 477 -2.11 18.12 32.86
C ALA A 477 -1.59 16.95 32.03
N LEU A 478 -2.16 16.75 30.84
CA LEU A 478 -1.72 15.70 29.92
C LEU A 478 -0.61 16.22 28.99
N ASP A 479 0.64 15.98 29.35
CA ASP A 479 1.79 16.23 28.49
C ASP A 479 2.16 14.95 27.72
N HIS A 480 1.45 14.70 26.61
CA HIS A 480 1.80 13.58 25.75
C HIS A 480 2.95 13.97 24.82
N GLN A 481 4.15 13.49 25.13
CA GLN A 481 5.33 13.64 24.29
C GLN A 481 5.57 12.36 23.48
N PRO A 482 5.10 12.26 22.21
CA PRO A 482 5.78 11.38 21.28
C PRO A 482 7.23 11.87 21.16
N ALA A 483 8.20 10.96 21.03
CA ALA A 483 9.65 11.23 21.07
C ALA A 483 10.02 12.67 20.67
N ARG A 484 10.63 13.42 21.60
CA ARG A 484 10.91 14.86 21.46
C ARG A 484 11.57 15.10 20.10
N PRO A 485 10.93 15.88 19.20
CA PRO A 485 11.47 16.07 17.87
C PRO A 485 12.78 16.85 17.96
N ASP A 486 13.74 16.52 17.09
CA ASP A 486 14.99 17.26 16.96
C ASP A 486 14.68 18.68 16.46
N ALA A 487 14.48 19.60 17.40
CA ALA A 487 14.21 21.00 17.13
C ALA A 487 15.49 21.74 16.74
N HIS A 488 15.34 22.77 15.90
CA HIS A 488 16.43 23.61 15.41
C HIS A 488 16.11 25.05 15.79
N SER A 489 17.17 25.81 16.11
CA SER A 489 17.04 27.24 16.35
C SER A 489 16.81 27.96 15.01
N LEU A 490 15.65 28.59 14.86
CA LEU A 490 15.29 29.40 13.69
C LEU A 490 15.30 30.87 14.06
N ARG A 491 16.13 31.66 13.36
CA ARG A 491 16.25 33.10 13.58
C ARG A 491 15.21 33.86 12.76
N LEU A 492 14.48 34.77 13.40
CA LEU A 492 13.55 35.67 12.72
C LEU A 492 14.33 36.68 11.87
N ILE A 493 13.97 36.80 10.59
CA ILE A 493 14.57 37.75 9.63
C ILE A 493 13.68 38.99 9.51
N SER A 494 12.37 38.80 9.39
CA SER A 494 11.44 39.90 9.15
C SER A 494 10.05 39.61 9.69
N ARG A 495 9.32 40.68 10.01
CA ARG A 495 7.97 40.66 10.56
C ARG A 495 7.09 41.71 9.86
N ARG A 496 5.81 41.38 9.63
CA ARG A 496 4.76 42.34 9.21
C ARG A 496 3.54 42.18 10.11
N ASP A 497 3.13 43.25 10.80
CA ASP A 497 2.01 43.24 11.75
C ASP A 497 0.71 43.79 11.15
N TYR A 498 -0.42 43.24 11.60
CA TYR A 498 -1.77 43.51 11.11
C TYR A 498 -2.80 43.37 12.25
N GLY A 499 -4.00 43.88 12.02
CA GLY A 499 -5.21 43.51 12.76
C GLY A 499 -5.35 44.13 14.15
N ALA A 500 -4.53 45.12 14.50
CA ALA A 500 -4.57 45.80 15.79
C ALA A 500 -5.92 46.54 15.99
N GLU A 501 -6.34 47.29 14.97
CA GLU A 501 -7.55 48.12 14.96
C GLU A 501 -8.82 47.28 15.11
N VAL A 502 -8.80 46.03 14.61
CA VAL A 502 -9.92 45.09 14.68
C VAL A 502 -9.82 44.13 15.86
N GLN A 503 -8.92 44.35 16.82
CA GLN A 503 -8.72 43.49 17.99
C GLN A 503 -8.43 42.02 17.59
N ALA A 504 -7.62 41.82 16.55
CA ALA A 504 -7.00 40.53 16.24
C ALA A 504 -5.57 40.74 15.75
N PRO A 505 -4.64 41.14 16.65
CA PRO A 505 -3.24 41.27 16.31
C PRO A 505 -2.72 40.00 15.64
N THR A 506 -2.18 40.16 14.44
CA THR A 506 -1.72 39.09 13.57
C THR A 506 -0.39 39.50 12.96
N ALA A 507 0.57 38.58 12.87
CA ALA A 507 1.86 38.83 12.26
C ALA A 507 2.20 37.79 11.20
N ILE A 508 2.85 38.24 10.13
CA ILE A 508 3.57 37.38 9.18
C ILE A 508 5.03 37.37 9.62
N LEU A 509 5.57 36.18 9.92
CA LEU A 509 6.92 35.99 10.43
C LEU A 509 7.75 35.18 9.42
N ARG A 510 8.93 35.68 9.05
CA ARG A 510 9.90 34.97 8.19
C ARG A 510 11.14 34.60 8.97
N PHE A 511 11.52 33.33 8.93
CA PHE A 511 12.70 32.78 9.58
C PHE A 511 13.74 32.31 8.57
N ALA A 512 15.01 32.39 8.97
CA ALA A 512 16.13 31.86 8.20
C ALA A 512 16.13 30.35 8.19
N LEU A 513 16.49 29.77 7.04
CA LEU A 513 16.71 28.34 6.95
C LEU A 513 17.92 27.93 7.80
N PRO A 514 17.80 26.86 8.61
CA PRO A 514 18.94 26.34 9.35
C PRO A 514 19.94 25.69 8.39
N LYS A 515 21.20 25.56 8.82
CA LYS A 515 22.19 24.79 8.07
C LYS A 515 21.76 23.31 8.03
N VAL A 516 21.55 22.78 6.83
CA VAL A 516 21.18 21.38 6.60
C VAL A 516 22.40 20.54 6.25
N SER A 517 22.48 19.32 6.79
CA SER A 517 23.57 18.39 6.47
C SER A 517 23.48 17.90 5.01
N LEU A 518 24.61 17.48 4.43
CA LEU A 518 24.65 16.92 3.07
C LEU A 518 23.71 15.70 2.94
N TRP A 519 23.67 14.85 3.96
CA TRP A 519 22.78 13.70 4.00
C TRP A 519 21.29 14.10 4.04
N ALA A 520 20.93 15.13 4.81
CA ALA A 520 19.56 15.65 4.82
C ALA A 520 19.17 16.24 3.46
N ARG A 521 20.13 16.85 2.73
CA ARG A 521 19.92 17.33 1.35
C ARG A 521 19.69 16.18 0.37
N LEU A 522 20.52 15.14 0.42
CA LEU A 522 20.40 13.96 -0.45
C LEU A 522 19.11 13.17 -0.20
N THR A 523 18.73 13.00 1.07
CA THR A 523 17.51 12.28 1.46
C THR A 523 16.26 13.16 1.44
N GLY A 524 16.41 14.47 1.23
CA GLY A 524 15.33 15.45 1.27
C GLY A 524 14.57 15.42 2.59
N GLN A 525 15.26 15.38 3.73
CA GLN A 525 14.66 15.32 5.07
C GLN A 525 14.65 16.70 5.75
N GLY A 526 13.67 16.91 6.64
CA GLY A 526 13.56 18.14 7.43
C GLY A 526 13.55 19.42 6.58
N PHE A 527 14.35 20.41 6.98
CA PHE A 527 14.44 21.72 6.32
C PHE A 527 15.10 21.68 4.93
N ALA A 528 15.65 20.53 4.51
CA ALA A 528 16.22 20.42 3.17
C ALA A 528 15.15 20.37 2.08
N ARG A 529 13.94 19.91 2.39
CA ARG A 529 12.82 19.86 1.44
C ARG A 529 11.47 19.93 2.16
N PHE A 530 10.81 21.07 2.03
CA PHE A 530 9.46 21.35 2.49
C PHE A 530 8.73 22.24 1.48
N GLN A 531 7.41 22.32 1.61
CA GLN A 531 6.59 23.13 0.72
C GLN A 531 5.41 23.75 1.47
N ALA A 532 4.81 24.78 0.86
CA ALA A 532 3.60 25.40 1.40
C ALA A 532 2.51 24.35 1.68
N GLY A 533 1.89 24.48 2.86
CA GLY A 533 0.95 23.50 3.42
C GLY A 533 1.57 22.47 4.37
N ASP A 534 2.91 22.29 4.38
CA ASP A 534 3.59 21.63 5.51
C ASP A 534 3.44 22.47 6.80
N LEU A 535 3.82 21.91 7.94
CA LEU A 535 3.63 22.55 9.25
C LEU A 535 4.97 22.81 9.94
N LEU A 536 5.12 24.00 10.52
CA LEU A 536 6.19 24.34 11.45
C LEU A 536 5.72 24.10 12.88
N GLY A 537 6.35 23.18 13.59
CA GLY A 537 6.15 23.00 15.03
C GLY A 537 7.10 23.89 15.82
N ILE A 538 6.58 24.82 16.60
CA ILE A 538 7.34 25.71 17.48
C ILE A 538 7.22 25.21 18.91
N LEU A 539 8.35 25.07 19.59
CA LEU A 539 8.40 24.77 21.02
C LEU A 539 8.49 26.11 21.78
N PRO A 540 7.41 26.57 22.42
CA PRO A 540 7.45 27.79 23.21
C PRO A 540 8.27 27.59 24.48
N GLU A 541 8.88 28.65 24.97
CA GLU A 541 9.57 28.62 26.26
C GLU A 541 8.56 28.34 27.38
N GLY A 542 8.93 27.47 28.32
CA GLY A 542 8.05 27.06 29.43
C GLY A 542 7.03 25.97 29.08
N SER A 543 7.01 25.42 27.86
CA SER A 543 6.21 24.22 27.55
C SER A 543 6.92 23.27 26.60
N ALA A 544 6.84 21.97 26.88
CA ALA A 544 7.33 20.94 25.97
C ALA A 544 6.35 20.62 24.83
N LEU A 545 5.13 21.18 24.86
CA LEU A 545 4.11 20.95 23.84
C LEU A 545 4.33 21.89 22.64
N PRO A 546 4.62 21.36 21.44
CA PRO A 546 4.81 22.20 20.27
C PRO A 546 3.49 22.78 19.78
N ARG A 547 3.51 24.02 19.27
CA ARG A 547 2.41 24.63 18.51
C ARG A 547 2.69 24.57 17.01
N PHE A 548 1.72 24.13 16.24
CA PHE A 548 1.88 23.99 14.79
C PHE A 548 1.32 25.21 14.06
N TYR A 549 2.08 25.68 13.07
CA TYR A 549 1.70 26.77 12.17
C TYR A 549 1.86 26.28 10.73
N SER A 550 0.87 26.55 9.88
CA SER A 550 0.92 26.16 8.47
C SER A 550 1.91 27.04 7.70
N LEU A 551 2.82 26.39 6.97
CA LEU A 551 3.88 27.07 6.22
C LEU A 551 3.30 27.81 5.03
N ALA A 552 3.66 29.08 4.94
CA ALA A 552 3.39 30.00 3.84
C ALA A 552 4.55 30.07 2.83
N SER A 553 5.55 29.19 2.94
CA SER A 553 6.70 29.10 2.03
C SER A 553 7.13 27.65 1.76
N GLY A 554 7.94 27.45 0.74
CA GLY A 554 8.66 26.22 0.44
C GLY A 554 10.18 26.39 0.51
N SER A 555 10.91 25.28 0.37
CA SER A 555 12.38 25.28 0.43
C SER A 555 13.03 26.19 -0.61
N ASP A 556 12.39 26.32 -1.78
CA ASP A 556 12.91 27.11 -2.91
C ASP A 556 12.78 28.62 -2.67
N ASP A 557 11.96 29.05 -1.71
CA ASP A 557 11.84 30.46 -1.33
C ASP A 557 13.05 30.96 -0.52
N GLY A 558 13.85 30.04 0.05
CA GLY A 558 15.03 30.39 0.86
C GLY A 558 14.72 30.82 2.30
N PHE A 559 13.45 30.78 2.73
CA PHE A 559 13.01 31.11 4.08
C PHE A 559 11.81 30.28 4.53
N VAL A 560 11.56 30.28 5.84
CA VAL A 560 10.38 29.67 6.48
C VAL A 560 9.41 30.78 6.87
N GLU A 561 8.20 30.80 6.32
CA GLU A 561 7.19 31.82 6.63
C GLU A 561 5.95 31.21 7.26
N ILE A 562 5.43 31.87 8.31
CA ILE A 562 4.19 31.51 8.99
C ILE A 562 3.33 32.75 9.25
N VAL A 563 2.03 32.53 9.46
CA VAL A 563 1.11 33.58 9.88
C VAL A 563 0.58 33.24 11.27
N VAL A 564 0.70 34.17 12.22
CA VAL A 564 0.36 33.96 13.62
C VAL A 564 -0.66 34.99 14.08
N LYS A 565 -1.77 34.54 14.67
CA LYS A 565 -2.73 35.40 15.35
C LYS A 565 -2.59 35.28 16.86
N LYS A 566 -2.68 36.41 17.56
CA LYS A 566 -2.65 36.46 19.02
C LYS A 566 -3.93 35.84 19.59
N HIS A 567 -3.77 34.82 20.42
CA HIS A 567 -4.85 34.30 21.26
C HIS A 567 -4.69 34.86 22.67
N THR A 568 -5.78 35.36 23.25
CA THR A 568 -5.82 35.80 24.65
C THR A 568 -5.42 34.62 25.55
N GLY A 569 -4.40 34.81 26.40
CA GLY A 569 -3.84 33.75 27.25
C GLY A 569 -3.02 32.68 26.51
N GLY A 570 -2.80 32.81 25.19
CA GLY A 570 -2.04 31.83 24.42
C GLY A 570 -0.53 32.01 24.58
N LEU A 571 0.15 31.05 25.21
CA LEU A 571 1.60 31.05 25.46
C LEU A 571 2.42 31.24 24.17
N CYS A 572 2.31 30.29 23.23
CA CYS A 572 3.11 30.32 22.00
C CYS A 572 2.77 31.52 21.11
N SER A 573 1.48 31.82 20.91
CA SER A 573 1.08 33.00 20.14
C SER A 573 1.56 34.30 20.80
N GLY A 574 1.54 34.38 22.14
CA GLY A 574 2.06 35.54 22.86
C GLY A 574 3.54 35.75 22.61
N GLN A 575 4.35 34.70 22.74
CA GLN A 575 5.78 34.72 22.44
C GLN A 575 6.06 35.07 20.97
N MET A 576 5.33 34.50 20.02
CA MET A 576 5.52 34.79 18.60
C MET A 576 5.17 36.24 18.24
N LEU A 577 4.16 36.85 18.88
CA LEU A 577 3.85 38.27 18.69
C LEU A 577 4.76 39.21 19.50
N ALA A 578 5.59 38.70 20.41
CA ALA A 578 6.62 39.47 21.09
C ALA A 578 7.99 39.36 20.41
N LEU A 579 8.15 38.44 19.45
CA LEU A 579 9.41 38.13 18.80
C LEU A 579 9.86 39.26 17.86
N GLU A 580 11.11 39.69 18.01
CA GLU A 580 11.74 40.75 17.21
C GLU A 580 12.77 40.20 16.21
N PRO A 581 12.98 40.85 15.05
CA PRO A 581 13.99 40.42 14.08
C PRO A 581 15.37 40.27 14.71
N GLY A 582 16.04 39.14 14.47
CA GLY A 582 17.31 38.76 15.09
C GLY A 582 17.17 37.74 16.22
N GLU A 583 16.01 37.66 16.87
CA GLU A 583 15.73 36.65 17.89
C GLU A 583 15.45 35.28 17.27
N ALA A 584 15.47 34.23 18.09
CA ALA A 584 15.34 32.85 17.62
C ALA A 584 14.34 32.03 18.42
N VAL A 585 13.75 31.04 17.75
CA VAL A 585 12.78 30.10 18.33
C VAL A 585 13.22 28.67 18.07
N GLN A 586 12.83 27.73 18.95
CA GLN A 586 13.05 26.31 18.72
C GLN A 586 11.92 25.75 17.87
N ALA A 587 12.25 25.23 16.69
CA ALA A 587 11.24 24.72 15.76
C ALA A 587 11.69 23.50 14.96
N PHE A 588 10.73 22.71 14.49
CA PHE A 588 10.95 21.55 13.62
C PHE A 588 9.85 21.48 12.56
N LEU A 589 10.10 20.73 11.48
CA LEU A 589 9.15 20.54 10.40
C LEU A 589 8.33 19.27 10.56
N ARG A 590 7.03 19.37 10.29
CA ARG A 590 6.11 18.24 10.14
C ARG A 590 5.50 18.27 8.75
N ARG A 591 5.79 17.24 7.95
CA ARG A 591 5.20 17.09 6.62
C ARG A 591 3.69 16.91 6.68
N ASN A 592 2.98 17.56 5.76
CA ASN A 592 1.54 17.48 5.62
C ASN A 592 1.16 17.26 4.14
N PRO A 593 1.51 16.10 3.56
CA PRO A 593 1.26 15.82 2.14
C PRO A 593 -0.22 15.85 1.76
N GLY A 594 -1.11 15.71 2.75
CA GLY A 594 -2.56 15.85 2.56
C GLY A 594 -2.97 17.24 2.08
N PHE A 595 -2.25 18.29 2.49
CA PHE A 595 -2.57 19.69 2.16
C PHE A 595 -1.64 20.30 1.09
N HIS A 596 -0.99 19.46 0.29
CA HIS A 596 -0.11 19.92 -0.79
C HIS A 596 -0.89 20.22 -2.05
N ALA A 597 -0.53 21.29 -2.76
CA ALA A 597 -1.15 21.74 -4.01
C ALA A 597 -1.08 20.71 -5.16
N GLY A 598 -0.10 19.80 -5.16
CA GLY A 598 0.15 18.82 -6.23
C GLY A 598 0.76 19.43 -7.50
N GLN A 599 1.21 18.57 -8.42
CA GLN A 599 1.95 18.96 -9.63
C GLN A 599 1.08 19.09 -10.90
N GLY A 600 -0.22 18.83 -10.79
CA GLY A 600 -1.16 18.86 -11.92
C GLY A 600 -1.50 20.28 -12.41
N ARG A 601 -2.10 20.36 -13.61
CA ARG A 601 -2.56 21.61 -14.25
C ARG A 601 -4.02 21.97 -13.92
N ALA A 602 -4.75 21.07 -13.25
CA ALA A 602 -6.13 21.33 -12.86
C ALA A 602 -6.23 22.60 -11.99
N PRO A 603 -7.32 23.38 -12.11
CA PRO A 603 -7.49 24.62 -11.36
C PRO A 603 -7.44 24.39 -9.84
N LEU A 604 -7.09 25.43 -9.09
CA LEU A 604 -7.26 25.47 -7.65
C LEU A 604 -8.39 26.41 -7.25
N ILE A 605 -9.12 25.98 -6.23
CA ILE A 605 -10.02 26.84 -5.48
C ILE A 605 -9.48 26.86 -4.04
N LEU A 606 -8.83 27.96 -3.68
CA LEU A 606 -8.23 28.20 -2.37
C LEU A 606 -9.21 29.01 -1.53
N ILE A 607 -9.58 28.54 -0.35
CA ILE A 607 -10.57 29.18 0.51
C ILE A 607 -9.97 29.32 1.90
N GLY A 608 -9.88 30.55 2.41
CA GLY A 608 -9.40 30.77 3.76
C GLY A 608 -9.83 32.09 4.37
N ALA A 609 -9.74 32.18 5.69
CA ALA A 609 -10.07 33.40 6.42
C ALA A 609 -9.03 33.69 7.52
N GLY A 610 -8.69 34.96 7.70
CA GLY A 610 -7.64 35.40 8.63
C GLY A 610 -6.33 34.64 8.39
N THR A 611 -5.76 34.03 9.44
CA THR A 611 -4.50 33.28 9.35
C THR A 611 -4.54 32.06 8.43
N GLY A 612 -5.74 31.59 8.05
CA GLY A 612 -5.91 30.53 7.06
C GLY A 612 -5.33 30.86 5.67
N ILE A 613 -5.04 32.14 5.40
CA ILE A 613 -4.37 32.56 4.17
C ILE A 613 -2.93 32.06 4.07
N GLY A 614 -2.23 31.80 5.18
CA GLY A 614 -0.80 31.48 5.19
C GLY A 614 -0.40 30.41 4.16
N PRO A 615 -0.87 29.16 4.28
CA PRO A 615 -0.51 28.12 3.33
C PRO A 615 -1.03 28.39 1.91
N LEU A 616 -2.14 29.12 1.76
CA LEU A 616 -2.73 29.46 0.47
C LEU A 616 -1.87 30.47 -0.29
N ALA A 617 -1.35 31.49 0.40
CA ALA A 617 -0.39 32.47 -0.13
C ALA A 617 0.90 31.77 -0.58
N GLY A 618 1.43 30.84 0.22
CA GLY A 618 2.60 30.04 -0.19
C GLY A 618 2.36 29.19 -1.43
N ILE A 619 1.15 28.63 -1.58
CA ILE A 619 0.76 27.88 -2.78
C ILE A 619 0.68 28.78 -4.02
N ILE A 620 0.16 30.01 -3.87
CA ILE A 620 0.12 31.01 -4.96
C ILE A 620 1.54 31.43 -5.33
N ARG A 621 2.39 31.74 -4.34
CA ARG A 621 3.81 32.06 -4.54
C ARG A 621 4.51 30.96 -5.33
N ALA A 622 4.31 29.70 -4.97
CA ALA A 622 4.91 28.54 -5.63
C ALA A 622 4.30 28.21 -7.02
N ASN A 623 3.27 28.91 -7.48
CA ASN A 623 2.58 28.64 -8.75
C ASN A 623 3.36 29.13 -9.99
N ALA A 624 4.62 28.70 -10.13
CA ALA A 624 5.48 29.07 -11.25
C ALA A 624 4.94 28.59 -12.62
N ARG A 625 4.13 27.53 -12.64
CA ARG A 625 3.48 26.99 -13.85
C ARG A 625 2.21 27.76 -14.25
N ARG A 626 1.82 28.79 -13.50
CA ARG A 626 0.66 29.65 -13.76
C ARG A 626 -0.62 28.83 -14.02
N ARG A 627 -0.82 27.77 -13.23
CA ARG A 627 -2.10 27.04 -13.29
C ARG A 627 -3.23 27.97 -12.81
N PRO A 628 -4.47 27.80 -13.25
CA PRO A 628 -5.56 28.64 -12.77
C PRO A 628 -5.73 28.52 -11.25
N VAL A 629 -5.73 29.65 -10.54
CA VAL A 629 -5.92 29.71 -9.08
C VAL A 629 -6.97 30.76 -8.74
N HIS A 630 -8.04 30.34 -8.09
CA HIS A 630 -9.06 31.21 -7.53
C HIS A 630 -8.91 31.22 -6.01
N LEU A 631 -8.68 32.39 -5.41
CA LEU A 631 -8.61 32.57 -3.97
C LEU A 631 -9.87 33.26 -3.47
N VAL A 632 -10.56 32.63 -2.52
CA VAL A 632 -11.63 33.25 -1.72
C VAL A 632 -11.08 33.53 -0.32
N PHE A 633 -10.87 34.81 0.00
CA PHE A 633 -10.24 35.24 1.25
C PHE A 633 -11.16 36.07 2.15
N GLY A 634 -11.33 35.65 3.40
CA GLY A 634 -12.12 36.36 4.41
C GLY A 634 -11.26 37.18 5.37
N MET A 635 -11.63 38.45 5.58
CA MET A 635 -10.98 39.38 6.50
C MET A 635 -12.02 40.15 7.34
N ARG A 636 -11.56 40.91 8.34
CA ARG A 636 -12.43 41.80 9.14
C ARG A 636 -12.57 43.15 8.46
N HIS A 637 -11.45 43.78 8.12
CA HIS A 637 -11.41 45.12 7.54
C HIS A 637 -10.19 45.26 6.59
N PRO A 638 -10.38 45.75 5.35
CA PRO A 638 -9.30 45.87 4.37
C PRO A 638 -8.07 46.63 4.89
N ASP A 639 -8.30 47.72 5.61
CA ASP A 639 -7.20 48.58 6.09
C ASP A 639 -6.46 48.05 7.32
N SER A 640 -6.94 46.95 7.91
CA SER A 640 -6.39 46.42 9.17
C SER A 640 -5.83 45.01 9.03
N ASP A 641 -6.58 44.08 8.42
CA ASP A 641 -6.20 42.66 8.36
C ASP A 641 -6.24 42.05 6.95
N PHE A 642 -6.00 42.87 5.91
CA PHE A 642 -5.75 42.37 4.56
C PHE A 642 -4.32 41.83 4.39
N LEU A 643 -4.09 40.65 4.98
CA LEU A 643 -2.85 39.91 4.90
C LEU A 643 -2.44 39.65 3.44
N TYR A 644 -1.17 39.91 3.11
CA TYR A 644 -0.60 39.74 1.76
C TYR A 644 -1.25 40.61 0.65
N GLY A 645 -1.94 41.70 0.97
CA GLY A 645 -2.62 42.54 -0.04
C GLY A 645 -1.75 42.90 -1.25
N ASP A 646 -0.58 43.48 -1.00
CA ASP A 646 0.38 43.86 -2.06
C ASP A 646 0.94 42.64 -2.82
N ASP A 647 1.26 41.57 -2.08
CA ASP A 647 1.79 40.33 -2.66
C ASP A 647 0.76 39.67 -3.60
N LEU A 648 -0.52 39.66 -3.21
CA LEU A 648 -1.62 39.10 -4.01
C LEU A 648 -1.84 39.91 -5.29
N ALA A 649 -1.77 41.24 -5.23
CA ALA A 649 -1.87 42.10 -6.39
C ALA A 649 -0.72 41.85 -7.38
N ALA A 650 0.51 41.73 -6.88
CA ALA A 650 1.68 41.38 -7.69
C ALA A 650 1.54 39.98 -8.33
N TRP A 651 1.13 38.97 -7.55
CA TRP A 651 0.92 37.62 -8.06
C TRP A 651 -0.21 37.53 -9.08
N GLN A 652 -1.22 38.40 -9.00
CA GLN A 652 -2.26 38.49 -10.03
C GLN A 652 -1.69 39.08 -11.32
N ALA A 653 -0.88 40.15 -11.24
CA ALA A 653 -0.20 40.72 -12.41
C ALA A 653 0.78 39.73 -13.07
N GLU A 654 1.46 38.89 -12.28
CA GLU A 654 2.36 37.83 -12.78
C GLU A 654 1.62 36.60 -13.36
N GLY A 655 0.29 36.52 -13.19
CA GLY A 655 -0.52 35.37 -13.58
C GLY A 655 -0.37 34.14 -12.68
N ARG A 656 0.19 34.30 -11.47
CA ARG A 656 0.22 33.24 -10.44
C ARG A 656 -1.12 33.10 -9.71
N LEU A 657 -1.88 34.19 -9.60
CA LEU A 657 -3.25 34.23 -9.11
C LEU A 657 -4.19 34.63 -10.26
N THR A 658 -5.21 33.82 -10.53
CA THR A 658 -6.15 34.10 -11.63
C THR A 658 -7.29 35.00 -11.18
N ARG A 659 -7.78 34.79 -9.95
CA ARG A 659 -8.90 35.55 -9.40
C ARG A 659 -8.79 35.63 -7.88
N LEU A 660 -9.02 36.84 -7.35
CA LEU A 660 -9.19 37.10 -5.92
C LEU A 660 -10.62 37.54 -5.62
N SER A 661 -11.27 36.84 -4.70
CA SER A 661 -12.61 37.14 -4.20
C SER A 661 -12.51 37.36 -2.69
N THR A 662 -12.82 38.55 -2.20
CA THR A 662 -12.66 38.92 -0.79
C THR A 662 -14.00 38.97 -0.06
N ALA A 663 -14.04 38.50 1.18
CA ALA A 663 -15.19 38.62 2.07
C ALA A 663 -14.86 39.48 3.30
N ILE A 664 -15.66 40.50 3.58
CA ILE A 664 -15.38 41.48 4.63
C ILE A 664 -16.45 41.37 5.73
N SER A 665 -16.05 40.95 6.92
CA SER A 665 -16.98 40.70 8.04
C SER A 665 -17.31 41.94 8.88
N ARG A 666 -16.49 43.00 8.86
CA ARG A 666 -16.73 44.26 9.58
C ARG A 666 -16.73 45.48 8.62
N GLY A 667 -17.39 45.33 7.48
CA GLY A 667 -17.60 46.40 6.50
C GLY A 667 -19.05 46.86 6.46
N ALA A 668 -19.37 47.77 5.52
CA ALA A 668 -20.72 48.28 5.32
C ALA A 668 -21.77 47.20 4.97
N ARG A 669 -21.33 46.11 4.33
CA ARG A 669 -22.15 44.91 4.05
C ARG A 669 -21.41 43.67 4.52
N PRO A 670 -21.56 43.27 5.79
CA PRO A 670 -20.90 42.10 6.35
C PRO A 670 -21.25 40.83 5.57
N HIS A 671 -20.24 40.10 5.14
CA HIS A 671 -20.39 38.79 4.51
C HIS A 671 -19.13 37.96 4.71
N TYR A 672 -19.26 36.64 4.55
CA TYR A 672 -18.22 35.67 4.82
C TYR A 672 -17.83 34.90 3.55
N VAL A 673 -16.79 34.07 3.64
CA VAL A 673 -16.26 33.32 2.49
C VAL A 673 -17.29 32.36 1.88
N GLN A 674 -18.20 31.80 2.69
CA GLN A 674 -19.29 30.97 2.18
C GLN A 674 -20.30 31.76 1.35
N ASP A 675 -20.48 33.05 1.63
CA ASP A 675 -21.38 33.93 0.89
C ASP A 675 -20.71 34.33 -0.44
N ALA A 676 -19.41 34.65 -0.40
CA ALA A 676 -18.61 34.90 -1.60
C ALA A 676 -18.58 33.67 -2.53
N LEU A 677 -18.46 32.46 -1.98
CA LEU A 677 -18.54 31.21 -2.75
C LEU A 677 -19.89 31.03 -3.45
N ARG A 678 -21.00 31.31 -2.74
CA ARG A 678 -22.35 31.24 -3.34
C ARG A 678 -22.55 32.28 -4.43
N ALA A 679 -22.04 33.50 -4.24
CA ALA A 679 -22.10 34.56 -5.24
C ALA A 679 -21.36 34.17 -6.54
N GLU A 680 -20.28 33.38 -6.43
CA GLU A 680 -19.50 32.89 -7.57
C GLU A 680 -19.81 31.43 -7.94
N ALA A 681 -20.95 30.90 -7.53
CA ALA A 681 -21.32 29.49 -7.72
C ALA A 681 -21.15 28.97 -9.16
N PRO A 682 -21.52 29.70 -10.23
CA PRO A 682 -21.32 29.22 -11.60
C PRO A 682 -19.84 29.01 -11.96
N LEU A 683 -18.97 29.92 -11.51
CA LEU A 683 -17.53 29.87 -11.75
C LEU A 683 -16.87 28.75 -10.94
N VAL A 684 -17.27 28.60 -9.68
CA VAL A 684 -16.84 27.49 -8.81
C VAL A 684 -17.25 26.15 -9.44
N ALA A 685 -18.50 26.00 -9.87
CA ALA A 685 -19.00 24.80 -10.52
C ALA A 685 -18.24 24.48 -11.82
N GLN A 686 -17.95 25.49 -12.66
CA GLN A 686 -17.17 25.31 -13.88
C GLN A 686 -15.76 24.80 -13.58
N ALA A 687 -15.06 25.40 -12.62
CA ALA A 687 -13.74 24.93 -12.20
C ALA A 687 -13.81 23.48 -11.68
N ILE A 688 -14.85 23.13 -10.91
CA ILE A 688 -15.06 21.75 -10.44
C ILE A 688 -15.28 20.78 -11.62
N ARG A 689 -16.00 21.16 -12.68
CA ARG A 689 -16.13 20.34 -13.91
C ARG A 689 -14.77 20.12 -14.59
N GLN A 690 -13.90 21.13 -14.56
CA GLN A 690 -12.53 21.08 -15.11
C GLN A 690 -11.53 20.29 -14.25
N GLY A 691 -11.99 19.59 -13.21
CA GLY A 691 -11.10 18.81 -12.36
C GLY A 691 -10.48 19.59 -11.21
N ALA A 692 -10.98 20.79 -10.88
CA ALA A 692 -10.38 21.63 -9.82
C ALA A 692 -10.20 20.91 -8.49
N ARG A 693 -9.16 21.32 -7.78
CA ARG A 693 -8.89 20.92 -6.40
C ARG A 693 -9.25 22.07 -5.45
N ILE A 694 -10.10 21.76 -4.48
CA ILE A 694 -10.58 22.67 -3.44
C ILE A 694 -9.70 22.49 -2.20
N MET A 695 -9.20 23.60 -1.67
CA MET A 695 -8.33 23.64 -0.50
C MET A 695 -8.86 24.66 0.50
N VAL A 696 -9.27 24.20 1.68
CA VAL A 696 -9.86 25.05 2.73
C VAL A 696 -8.91 25.13 3.92
N CYS A 697 -8.57 26.34 4.37
CA CYS A 697 -7.74 26.54 5.56
C CYS A 697 -8.29 27.65 6.46
N GLY A 698 -8.39 27.38 7.77
CA GLY A 698 -8.87 28.35 8.75
C GLY A 698 -9.57 27.70 9.95
N GLY A 699 -10.43 28.46 10.62
CA GLY A 699 -11.19 27.98 11.79
C GLY A 699 -12.34 27.04 11.41
N ARG A 700 -12.76 26.22 12.39
CA ARG A 700 -13.81 25.18 12.22
C ARG A 700 -15.14 25.73 11.73
N ASP A 701 -15.62 26.83 12.29
CA ASP A 701 -16.93 27.40 11.92
C ASP A 701 -16.93 27.87 10.46
N MET A 702 -15.80 28.44 10.01
CA MET A 702 -15.61 28.84 8.61
C MET A 702 -15.64 27.60 7.70
N ALA A 703 -14.89 26.55 8.05
CA ALA A 703 -14.85 25.33 7.25
C ALA A 703 -16.23 24.66 7.14
N GLN A 704 -17.02 24.66 8.21
CA GLN A 704 -18.39 24.15 8.19
C GLN A 704 -19.31 24.99 7.30
N GLY A 705 -19.18 26.32 7.35
CA GLY A 705 -19.91 27.22 6.45
C GLY A 705 -19.57 26.99 4.98
N VAL A 706 -18.28 26.79 4.68
CA VAL A 706 -17.78 26.46 3.34
C VAL A 706 -18.29 25.11 2.86
N ALA A 707 -18.29 24.09 3.73
CA ALA A 707 -18.79 22.76 3.39
C ALA A 707 -20.27 22.81 2.95
N ARG A 708 -21.12 23.53 3.71
CA ARG A 708 -22.54 23.73 3.35
C ARG A 708 -22.70 24.49 2.02
N ALA A 709 -21.95 25.56 1.82
CA ALA A 709 -22.00 26.29 0.55
C ALA A 709 -21.56 25.43 -0.64
N LEU A 710 -20.57 24.55 -0.45
CA LEU A 710 -20.14 23.63 -1.48
C LEU A 710 -21.15 22.51 -1.72
N GLU A 711 -21.87 22.03 -0.71
CA GLU A 711 -23.00 21.12 -0.91
C GLU A 711 -24.06 21.73 -1.83
N ASP A 712 -24.43 23.00 -1.59
CA ASP A 712 -25.37 23.74 -2.44
C ASP A 712 -24.88 23.83 -3.91
N ILE A 713 -23.58 24.09 -4.12
CA ILE A 713 -22.98 24.24 -5.45
C ILE A 713 -22.82 22.87 -6.16
N LEU A 714 -22.57 21.80 -5.41
CA LEU A 714 -22.31 20.46 -5.95
C LEU A 714 -23.58 19.68 -6.25
N ALA A 715 -24.68 19.95 -5.54
CA ALA A 715 -25.93 19.21 -5.69
C ALA A 715 -26.46 19.17 -7.13
N PRO A 716 -26.49 20.28 -7.91
CA PRO A 716 -26.92 20.25 -9.32
C PRO A 716 -26.01 19.42 -10.24
N MET A 717 -24.80 19.07 -9.79
CA MET A 717 -23.84 18.26 -10.53
C MET A 717 -23.91 16.77 -10.17
N GLY A 718 -24.78 16.38 -9.22
CA GLY A 718 -24.81 15.03 -8.67
C GLY A 718 -23.54 14.64 -7.90
N LEU A 719 -22.80 15.63 -7.39
CA LEU A 719 -21.57 15.43 -6.63
C LEU A 719 -21.80 15.75 -5.15
N THR A 720 -20.96 15.18 -4.28
CA THR A 720 -20.91 15.52 -2.86
C THR A 720 -19.50 15.87 -2.43
N SER A 721 -19.38 16.63 -1.34
CA SER A 721 -18.08 16.93 -0.71
C SER A 721 -17.33 15.65 -0.34
N ALA A 722 -18.04 14.60 0.11
CA ALA A 722 -17.48 13.29 0.41
C ALA A 722 -16.85 12.61 -0.82
N MET A 723 -17.50 12.66 -1.98
CA MET A 723 -16.94 12.15 -3.25
C MET A 723 -15.68 12.90 -3.66
N LEU A 724 -15.63 14.22 -3.47
CA LEU A 724 -14.43 15.00 -3.76
C LEU A 724 -13.31 14.72 -2.74
N LYS A 725 -13.63 14.49 -1.46
CA LYS A 725 -12.66 14.10 -0.42
C LYS A 725 -12.05 12.74 -0.71
N SER A 726 -12.85 11.74 -1.11
CA SER A 726 -12.36 10.39 -1.46
C SER A 726 -11.46 10.43 -2.71
N GLY A 727 -11.84 11.23 -3.72
CA GLY A 727 -11.02 11.49 -4.91
C GLY A 727 -9.78 12.38 -4.67
N GLY A 728 -9.58 12.92 -3.46
CA GLY A 728 -8.47 13.84 -3.14
C GLY A 728 -8.55 15.21 -3.80
N ARG A 729 -9.74 15.58 -4.30
CA ARG A 729 -10.04 16.87 -4.94
C ARG A 729 -10.58 17.91 -3.97
N TYR A 730 -10.92 17.51 -2.75
CA TYR A 730 -11.28 18.41 -1.66
C TYR A 730 -10.41 18.08 -0.45
N ILE A 731 -9.69 19.08 0.08
CA ILE A 731 -8.78 18.92 1.21
C ILE A 731 -8.88 20.10 2.20
N GLU A 732 -8.64 19.82 3.47
CA GLU A 732 -8.81 20.78 4.57
C GLU A 732 -7.58 20.80 5.47
N ASP A 733 -7.19 21.99 5.94
CA ASP A 733 -6.26 22.21 7.05
C ASP A 733 -6.91 23.18 8.04
N VAL A 734 -7.70 22.61 8.94
CA VAL A 734 -8.63 23.33 9.83
C VAL A 734 -8.20 23.13 11.27
N TYR A 735 -8.23 24.19 12.08
CA TYR A 735 -7.79 24.22 13.49
C TYR A 735 -8.91 24.58 14.47
#